data_AF-A0A8T6F6A1-F1
#
_entry.id   AF-A0A8T6F6A1-F1
#
_cell.length_a   1.000
_cell.length_b   1.000
_cell.length_c   1.000
_cell.angle_alpha   90.00
_cell.angle_beta   90.00
_cell.angle_gamma   90.00
#
_symmetry.space_group_name_H-M   'P 1'
#
loop_
_entity.id
_entity.type
_entity.pdbx_description
1 polymer ?
#
loop_
_entity_poly.entity_id
_entity_poly.type
_entity_poly.pdbx_seq_one_letter_code
_entity_poly.pdbx_strand_id
1 'polypeptide(L)'
;MSRTVVHLLSVSAGALVLLLALAACAVALAQSSTDYDADDDGLIEVGSLAQLNAIRWDLDGDGAPASANASDYSSAFPNAVMDMGCPQAGCTGYELTTALDFDTNGDGRTDIADEGYWNGGAGWEPIGTHSATGWFGATFEGNGNTISGLFIHRTTSDYVGLFGTAGIGGSDGGTATIRNVRLTGMDVTGQGKVGGLAGTMRGTISTNHAEGRVSGSGDDVGGLVGRSGGTITAGYAAVSVSGRSRVGGLVGANETNGGTITASHAAGTVSGTGDNIGGLVGANFGPIGAAYATGAVSGSSYVGGLAGANALATIVASYATGAASGASYVGGLVGENHTSPELPATATASYWDTEASGLSTSATGEGKTTSELQSPTSNGGIYATWDSDVWDFGTSSQYPVLKGLGISVAEQRKSTTQATPTPTPTSTPTPTPTPTPTPAAADRDALEALYRAAGGANWTDNTNWLSDESLGDWHGVTTDAQGRVTILDLIENGLSGTIPTELGSLAKLDYLSLHDNDLSGTIPTELGNLANLRLLDLSDNGLTGAIPAELGNIANLLFLHLSGNGLTGCIPASLQSVMDNDLDQLGLEFCTTRREQEAVTPTPTPTLTPTPTPTPTPTPTAASTPTPMPDATRGILEAFYRATGGDNWRNNTNWLSGAPLGEWHGVSTDAEGLVTRLNLVANGLMGEIPSEVGGLDNLEFLSLHVNELSGTIPPELGSLANLKYLHLGSNELSGMIPKELGNLANLEDLWLNQNSLEGGIPRELENLSSLRALVLAQNSLEGRVPEELRRLANLRTLSLNSNQLSGTIPDELGDLVNLDFLGLGGNELGGGIPKELGNLANLESLGLGGNELSGPIPKELGNLANLENLSLHNNELSGPIPGELGNLANLESLRLQGNELSGGIPGELGNLANLEWLLLDNNRLTGTIPGELGNLTNLERLRLQGNELSGGIPRELGNLASLDTLDLSSNQLNGTIPPELGSLTNLIRLYLSGNALTGCVPAVLQGVRNNDLNRLGLQPCTAQGAPTPTPTPTPTPTPTPTPTPTPAPGGGPTVVPPSHPVPPGLDVGAPPPDPKPAAAPRPPPPRVIF
;
A
#
# COMPACT_ATOMS: atom_id res chain seq x y z
N MET A 1 -64.67 -72.12 9.45
CA MET A 1 -64.21 -70.71 9.56
C MET A 1 -62.86 -70.58 8.84
N SER A 2 -62.81 -70.46 7.51
CA SER A 2 -61.53 -70.50 6.77
C SER A 2 -61.55 -69.76 5.42
N ARG A 3 -61.95 -68.47 5.45
CA ARG A 3 -61.65 -67.48 4.38
C ARG A 3 -61.44 -66.08 4.98
N THR A 4 -62.29 -65.67 5.93
CA THR A 4 -62.18 -64.37 6.61
C THR A 4 -60.85 -64.15 7.33
N VAL A 5 -60.33 -65.18 8.02
CA VAL A 5 -59.04 -65.11 8.74
C VAL A 5 -57.86 -64.93 7.78
N VAL A 6 -57.88 -65.61 6.64
CA VAL A 6 -56.85 -65.43 5.59
C VAL A 6 -56.91 -64.03 5.01
N HIS A 7 -58.11 -63.47 4.82
CA HIS A 7 -58.24 -62.10 4.32
C HIS A 7 -57.70 -61.06 5.32
N LEU A 8 -58.05 -61.16 6.61
CA LEU A 8 -57.47 -60.27 7.63
C LEU A 8 -55.94 -60.42 7.71
N LEU A 9 -55.40 -61.64 7.67
CA LEU A 9 -53.95 -61.87 7.70
C LEU A 9 -53.25 -61.33 6.44
N SER A 10 -53.88 -61.41 5.26
CA SER A 10 -53.33 -60.83 4.02
C SER A 10 -53.33 -59.30 4.05
N VAL A 11 -54.38 -58.68 4.61
CA VAL A 11 -54.46 -57.22 4.74
C VAL A 11 -53.54 -56.72 5.84
N SER A 12 -53.40 -57.44 6.97
CA SER A 12 -52.43 -57.08 8.01
C SER A 12 -50.99 -57.30 7.57
N ALA A 13 -50.68 -58.33 6.78
CA ALA A 13 -49.35 -58.52 6.20
C ALA A 13 -49.03 -57.45 5.14
N GLY A 14 -49.98 -57.13 4.26
CA GLY A 14 -49.83 -56.02 3.31
C GLY A 14 -49.67 -54.66 4.00
N ALA A 15 -50.47 -54.39 5.04
CA ALA A 15 -50.36 -53.17 5.84
C ALA A 15 -49.08 -53.14 6.69
N LEU A 16 -48.58 -54.27 7.20
CA LEU A 16 -47.32 -54.34 7.94
C LEU A 16 -46.12 -54.19 7.00
N VAL A 17 -46.15 -54.77 5.79
CA VAL A 17 -45.11 -54.54 4.77
C VAL A 17 -45.18 -53.11 4.26
N LEU A 18 -46.37 -52.50 4.14
CA LEU A 18 -46.49 -51.08 3.78
C LEU A 18 -46.06 -50.16 4.93
N LEU A 19 -46.33 -50.49 6.19
CA LEU A 19 -45.79 -49.75 7.35
C LEU A 19 -44.28 -49.96 7.50
N LEU A 20 -43.73 -51.14 7.20
CA LEU A 20 -42.29 -51.38 7.21
C LEU A 20 -41.61 -50.73 6.00
N ALA A 21 -42.28 -50.61 4.85
CA ALA A 21 -41.79 -49.86 3.70
C ALA A 21 -41.92 -48.34 3.91
N LEU A 22 -42.99 -47.85 4.55
CA LEU A 22 -43.13 -46.45 4.94
C LEU A 22 -42.21 -46.09 6.12
N ALA A 23 -41.93 -47.01 7.05
CA ALA A 23 -40.95 -46.81 8.11
C ALA A 23 -39.52 -46.93 7.58
N ALA A 24 -39.22 -47.88 6.68
CA ALA A 24 -37.90 -47.92 6.02
C ALA A 24 -37.70 -46.73 5.07
N CYS A 25 -38.76 -46.23 4.43
CA CYS A 25 -38.71 -45.00 3.64
C CYS A 25 -38.62 -43.76 4.53
N ALA A 26 -39.28 -43.72 5.70
CA ALA A 26 -39.13 -42.64 6.69
C ALA A 26 -37.82 -42.72 7.50
N VAL A 27 -37.12 -43.86 7.49
CA VAL A 27 -35.76 -44.02 8.03
C VAL A 27 -34.70 -43.73 6.95
N ALA A 28 -34.99 -44.01 5.68
CA ALA A 28 -34.15 -43.59 4.55
C ALA A 28 -34.33 -42.10 4.18
N LEU A 29 -35.50 -41.52 4.48
CA LEU A 29 -35.77 -40.07 4.48
C LEU A 29 -35.57 -39.44 5.87
N ALA A 30 -35.07 -40.22 6.84
CA ALA A 30 -34.40 -39.72 8.03
C ALA A 30 -32.90 -40.05 7.94
N GLN A 31 -32.28 -39.65 6.83
CA GLN A 31 -31.08 -38.84 7.00
C GLN A 31 -31.49 -37.71 7.94
N SER A 32 -30.85 -37.58 9.09
CA SER A 32 -30.99 -36.38 9.90
C SER A 32 -30.56 -35.21 9.01
N SER A 33 -31.48 -34.29 8.73
CA SER A 33 -31.11 -32.94 8.35
C SER A 33 -30.18 -32.42 9.45
N THR A 34 -28.92 -32.18 9.10
CA THR A 34 -27.97 -31.61 10.04
C THR A 34 -28.23 -30.11 10.04
N ASP A 35 -28.67 -29.57 11.17
CA ASP A 35 -28.48 -28.15 11.46
C ASP A 35 -26.98 -27.90 11.62
N TYR A 36 -26.50 -26.83 10.99
CA TYR A 36 -25.14 -26.30 11.14
C TYR A 36 -25.16 -24.84 11.62
N ASP A 37 -26.30 -24.37 12.15
CA ASP A 37 -26.49 -23.15 12.93
C ASP A 37 -27.43 -23.51 14.11
N ALA A 38 -27.01 -24.50 14.91
CA ALA A 38 -27.89 -25.23 15.83
C ALA A 38 -28.35 -24.44 17.08
N ASP A 39 -28.00 -23.16 17.22
CA ASP A 39 -28.60 -22.24 18.19
C ASP A 39 -29.25 -20.95 17.60
N ASP A 40 -29.51 -20.95 16.28
CA ASP A 40 -30.21 -19.89 15.53
C ASP A 40 -29.49 -18.50 15.57
N ASP A 41 -28.15 -18.47 15.66
CA ASP A 41 -27.30 -17.26 15.80
C ASP A 41 -26.96 -16.60 14.45
N GLY A 42 -26.82 -17.38 13.38
CA GLY A 42 -26.42 -16.91 12.05
C GLY A 42 -24.95 -17.20 11.67
N LEU A 43 -24.28 -18.10 12.39
CA LEU A 43 -22.89 -18.53 12.15
C LEU A 43 -22.79 -20.05 11.99
N ILE A 44 -22.07 -20.47 10.95
CA ILE A 44 -21.95 -21.88 10.56
C ILE A 44 -20.96 -22.65 11.48
N GLU A 45 -21.44 -23.73 12.09
CA GLU A 45 -20.73 -24.51 13.11
C GLU A 45 -19.56 -25.34 12.55
N VAL A 46 -18.33 -24.96 12.92
CA VAL A 46 -17.07 -25.60 12.55
C VAL A 46 -16.58 -26.50 13.69
N GLY A 47 -16.93 -27.79 13.59
CA GLY A 47 -16.56 -28.84 14.55
C GLY A 47 -15.31 -29.65 14.18
N SER A 48 -14.63 -29.35 13.07
CA SER A 48 -13.51 -30.15 12.55
C SER A 48 -12.59 -29.36 11.61
N LEU A 49 -11.33 -29.83 11.46
CA LEU A 49 -10.41 -29.29 10.45
C LEU A 49 -10.94 -29.39 9.02
N ALA A 50 -11.78 -30.40 8.72
CA ALA A 50 -12.38 -30.54 7.39
C ALA A 50 -13.39 -29.41 7.09
N GLN A 51 -14.16 -28.98 8.09
CA GLN A 51 -15.07 -27.83 8.00
C GLN A 51 -14.30 -26.50 7.99
N LEU A 52 -13.27 -26.34 8.83
CA LEU A 52 -12.37 -25.18 8.78
C LEU A 52 -11.71 -25.05 7.40
N ASN A 53 -11.33 -26.18 6.80
CA ASN A 53 -10.78 -26.25 5.46
C ASN A 53 -11.82 -25.93 4.37
N ALA A 54 -13.11 -26.11 4.61
CA ALA A 54 -14.17 -25.86 3.64
C ALA A 54 -14.48 -24.37 3.42
N ILE A 55 -14.21 -23.52 4.41
CA ILE A 55 -14.38 -22.05 4.35
C ILE A 55 -13.70 -21.44 3.09
N ARG A 56 -12.63 -22.05 2.58
CA ARG A 56 -11.96 -21.56 1.35
C ARG A 56 -12.80 -21.61 0.07
N TRP A 57 -14.00 -22.19 0.12
CA TRP A 57 -14.95 -22.29 -1.01
C TRP A 57 -16.25 -21.49 -0.81
N ASP A 58 -16.41 -20.87 0.35
CA ASP A 58 -17.49 -19.96 0.77
C ASP A 58 -16.85 -18.93 1.72
N LEU A 59 -16.28 -17.89 1.11
CA LEU A 59 -15.51 -16.85 1.81
C LEU A 59 -16.40 -15.70 2.33
N ASP A 60 -17.65 -15.66 1.87
CA ASP A 60 -18.68 -14.70 2.24
C ASP A 60 -19.51 -15.19 3.46
N GLY A 61 -19.56 -16.51 3.71
CA GLY A 61 -20.10 -17.13 4.91
C GLY A 61 -21.61 -17.32 4.90
N ASP A 62 -22.21 -17.42 3.72
CA ASP A 62 -23.66 -17.48 3.51
C ASP A 62 -24.20 -18.92 3.40
N GLY A 63 -23.32 -19.93 3.29
CA GLY A 63 -23.69 -21.33 3.11
C GLY A 63 -23.85 -21.76 1.65
N ALA A 64 -23.59 -20.89 0.66
CA ALA A 64 -23.84 -21.11 -0.75
C ALA A 64 -22.53 -21.14 -1.59
N PRO A 65 -21.66 -22.15 -1.41
CA PRO A 65 -20.36 -22.23 -2.07
C PRO A 65 -20.45 -22.17 -3.60
N ALA A 66 -19.55 -21.41 -4.21
CA ALA A 66 -19.51 -21.19 -5.65
C ALA A 66 -19.54 -22.53 -6.44
N SER A 67 -20.42 -22.61 -7.44
CA SER A 67 -20.88 -23.89 -8.04
C SER A 67 -19.81 -24.80 -8.65
N ALA A 68 -18.58 -24.30 -8.84
CA ALA A 68 -17.43 -25.08 -9.29
C ALA A 68 -16.80 -25.96 -8.20
N ASN A 69 -17.01 -25.64 -6.91
CA ASN A 69 -16.35 -26.28 -5.76
C ASN A 69 -17.35 -26.96 -4.79
N ALA A 70 -18.65 -26.90 -5.09
CA ALA A 70 -19.71 -27.31 -4.17
C ALA A 70 -19.61 -28.78 -3.68
N SER A 71 -18.96 -29.68 -4.44
CA SER A 71 -18.74 -31.06 -4.01
C SER A 71 -17.90 -31.18 -2.73
N ASP A 72 -16.90 -30.33 -2.59
CA ASP A 72 -15.90 -30.45 -1.53
C ASP A 72 -16.42 -29.80 -0.24
N TYR A 73 -17.10 -28.67 -0.37
CA TYR A 73 -17.87 -28.04 0.72
C TYR A 73 -19.00 -28.96 1.22
N SER A 74 -19.83 -29.51 0.32
CA SER A 74 -20.87 -30.49 0.68
C SER A 74 -20.32 -31.79 1.29
N SER A 75 -19.02 -32.09 1.12
CA SER A 75 -18.38 -33.24 1.77
C SER A 75 -18.01 -32.97 3.24
N ALA A 76 -17.75 -31.70 3.59
CA ALA A 76 -17.48 -31.24 4.95
C ALA A 76 -18.77 -30.95 5.75
N PHE A 77 -19.84 -30.51 5.07
CA PHE A 77 -21.16 -30.23 5.65
C PHE A 77 -22.27 -31.17 5.10
N PRO A 78 -22.17 -32.50 5.33
CA PRO A 78 -23.12 -33.47 4.78
C PRO A 78 -24.50 -33.39 5.44
N ASN A 79 -25.55 -33.48 4.61
CA ASN A 79 -26.97 -33.44 4.98
C ASN A 79 -27.47 -32.08 5.53
N ALA A 80 -26.79 -30.98 5.22
CA ALA A 80 -27.35 -29.64 5.38
C ALA A 80 -28.71 -29.50 4.67
N VAL A 81 -29.56 -28.60 5.16
CA VAL A 81 -30.84 -28.25 4.53
C VAL A 81 -30.57 -27.30 3.33
N MET A 82 -31.60 -26.83 2.62
CA MET A 82 -31.44 -25.82 1.54
C MET A 82 -31.08 -24.40 2.03
N ASP A 83 -30.76 -24.31 3.31
CA ASP A 83 -30.23 -23.20 4.09
C ASP A 83 -29.41 -23.91 5.20
N MET A 84 -28.29 -23.35 5.71
CA MET A 84 -27.36 -24.12 6.58
C MET A 84 -27.88 -24.41 8.00
N GLY A 85 -29.15 -24.05 8.27
CA GLY A 85 -29.76 -23.87 9.59
C GLY A 85 -30.17 -22.40 9.79
N CYS A 86 -29.56 -21.51 9.01
CA CYS A 86 -29.59 -20.06 9.17
C CYS A 86 -30.97 -19.45 9.42
N PRO A 87 -31.05 -18.38 10.24
CA PRO A 87 -32.24 -17.56 10.34
C PRO A 87 -32.60 -16.93 8.98
N GLN A 88 -33.84 -16.42 8.86
CA GLN A 88 -34.45 -15.94 7.61
C GLN A 88 -33.76 -14.71 6.93
N ALA A 89 -32.56 -14.33 7.39
CA ALA A 89 -31.67 -13.33 6.83
C ALA A 89 -30.45 -13.94 6.09
N GLY A 90 -30.23 -15.26 6.20
CA GLY A 90 -29.00 -15.95 5.76
C GLY A 90 -27.93 -16.01 6.87
N CYS A 91 -26.95 -16.90 6.71
CA CYS A 91 -25.77 -16.93 7.56
C CYS A 91 -24.80 -15.78 7.20
N THR A 92 -23.88 -15.45 8.13
CA THR A 92 -22.97 -14.30 8.01
C THR A 92 -21.52 -14.62 8.36
N GLY A 93 -21.17 -15.91 8.37
CA GLY A 93 -19.87 -16.40 8.83
C GLY A 93 -19.93 -17.77 9.51
N TYR A 94 -18.94 -18.01 10.35
CA TYR A 94 -18.64 -19.31 10.96
C TYR A 94 -18.32 -19.19 12.46
N GLU A 95 -18.55 -20.24 13.23
CA GLU A 95 -18.11 -20.33 14.62
C GLU A 95 -17.47 -21.69 15.00
N LEU A 96 -16.50 -21.68 15.92
CA LEU A 96 -15.86 -22.90 16.43
C LEU A 96 -16.67 -23.49 17.59
N THR A 97 -17.22 -24.70 17.40
CA THR A 97 -17.92 -25.45 18.46
C THR A 97 -16.98 -26.33 19.30
N THR A 98 -15.72 -26.51 18.87
CA THR A 98 -14.72 -27.31 19.59
C THR A 98 -13.28 -26.85 19.30
N ALA A 99 -12.35 -27.29 20.14
CA ALA A 99 -10.92 -27.13 19.88
C ALA A 99 -10.47 -28.03 18.73
N LEU A 100 -9.59 -27.51 17.88
CA LEU A 100 -9.05 -28.19 16.70
C LEU A 100 -7.53 -28.41 16.89
N ASP A 101 -7.00 -29.52 16.37
CA ASP A 101 -5.57 -29.82 16.45
C ASP A 101 -5.05 -30.31 15.09
N PHE A 102 -3.97 -29.70 14.63
CA PHE A 102 -3.25 -30.06 13.41
C PHE A 102 -2.30 -31.26 13.59
N ASP A 103 -1.97 -31.63 14.84
CA ASP A 103 -1.44 -32.96 15.16
C ASP A 103 -2.62 -33.96 15.16
N THR A 104 -2.99 -34.40 13.96
CA THR A 104 -4.11 -35.32 13.73
C THR A 104 -3.84 -36.75 14.19
N ASN A 105 -2.56 -37.08 14.41
CA ASN A 105 -2.11 -38.42 14.78
C ASN A 105 -1.82 -38.58 16.29
N GLY A 106 -1.52 -37.47 16.98
CA GLY A 106 -1.38 -37.35 18.44
C GLY A 106 -0.01 -37.72 18.99
N ASP A 107 1.08 -37.62 18.21
CA ASP A 107 2.45 -37.93 18.68
C ASP A 107 3.20 -36.74 19.33
N GLY A 108 2.61 -35.54 19.25
CA GLY A 108 3.17 -34.27 19.71
C GLY A 108 3.86 -33.46 18.62
N ARG A 109 3.54 -33.71 17.34
CA ARG A 109 4.14 -33.05 16.17
C ARG A 109 3.17 -32.99 15.00
N THR A 110 3.16 -31.84 14.31
CA THR A 110 2.64 -31.73 12.95
C THR A 110 3.73 -32.19 11.97
N ASP A 111 3.62 -33.38 11.37
CA ASP A 111 4.57 -33.88 10.37
C ASP A 111 3.93 -34.66 9.20
N ILE A 112 4.71 -35.44 8.45
CA ILE A 112 4.24 -36.24 7.30
C ILE A 112 3.23 -37.34 7.69
N ALA A 113 3.07 -37.64 8.97
CA ALA A 113 2.00 -38.49 9.49
C ALA A 113 0.60 -37.84 9.46
N ASP A 114 0.49 -36.52 9.32
CA ASP A 114 -0.78 -35.79 9.37
C ASP A 114 -1.47 -35.71 8.01
N GLU A 115 -2.44 -36.60 7.82
CA GLU A 115 -3.15 -36.76 6.55
C GLU A 115 -3.97 -35.52 6.19
N GLY A 116 -3.63 -34.90 5.06
CA GLY A 116 -4.34 -33.76 4.46
C GLY A 116 -3.64 -32.41 4.63
N TYR A 117 -3.19 -32.07 5.84
CA TYR A 117 -2.80 -30.68 6.17
C TYR A 117 -1.28 -30.41 6.15
N TRP A 118 -0.44 -31.46 6.18
CA TRP A 118 1.01 -31.31 6.04
C TRP A 118 1.45 -30.76 4.66
N ASN A 119 0.64 -30.98 3.62
CA ASN A 119 0.86 -30.49 2.25
C ASN A 119 2.31 -30.65 1.74
N GLY A 120 2.86 -31.86 1.88
CA GLY A 120 4.24 -32.17 1.45
C GLY A 120 5.36 -31.43 2.19
N GLY A 121 5.06 -30.79 3.33
CA GLY A 121 5.98 -29.93 4.07
C GLY A 121 5.77 -28.43 3.84
N ALA A 122 4.79 -28.03 3.02
CA ALA A 122 4.37 -26.63 2.90
C ALA A 122 3.34 -26.22 3.98
N GLY A 123 2.72 -27.19 4.66
CA GLY A 123 1.70 -26.98 5.68
C GLY A 123 0.39 -26.38 5.14
N TRP A 124 -0.39 -25.82 6.06
CA TRP A 124 -1.72 -25.28 5.82
C TRP A 124 -1.77 -24.30 4.64
N GLU A 125 -2.93 -24.28 3.98
CA GLU A 125 -3.26 -23.33 2.93
C GLU A 125 -4.13 -22.20 3.49
N PRO A 126 -3.62 -20.95 3.53
CA PRO A 126 -4.36 -19.82 4.10
C PRO A 126 -5.77 -19.67 3.51
N ILE A 127 -6.75 -19.33 4.34
CA ILE A 127 -8.12 -19.01 3.91
C ILE A 127 -8.14 -17.57 3.36
N GLY A 128 -8.71 -17.38 2.17
CA GLY A 128 -8.69 -16.09 1.50
C GLY A 128 -7.34 -15.79 0.83
N THR A 129 -7.41 -15.03 -0.25
CA THR A 129 -6.34 -14.73 -1.19
C THR A 129 -6.28 -13.22 -1.45
N HIS A 130 -5.21 -12.76 -2.06
CA HIS A 130 -4.98 -11.35 -2.40
C HIS A 130 -5.73 -10.89 -3.68
N SER A 131 -6.63 -11.73 -4.24
CA SER A 131 -7.43 -11.39 -5.43
C SER A 131 -8.72 -10.66 -5.04
N ALA A 132 -9.15 -9.68 -5.84
CA ALA A 132 -10.23 -8.75 -5.48
C ALA A 132 -11.60 -9.40 -5.17
N THR A 133 -11.86 -10.62 -5.67
CA THR A 133 -13.09 -11.40 -5.46
C THR A 133 -12.82 -12.67 -4.64
N GLY A 134 -11.77 -12.67 -3.82
CA GLY A 134 -11.28 -13.87 -3.14
C GLY A 134 -10.62 -13.60 -1.80
N TRP A 135 -10.93 -12.47 -1.15
CA TRP A 135 -10.62 -12.23 0.26
C TRP A 135 -11.63 -13.01 1.12
N PHE A 136 -11.28 -13.31 2.38
CA PHE A 136 -12.31 -13.69 3.36
C PHE A 136 -13.09 -12.42 3.78
N GLY A 137 -14.42 -12.46 3.67
CA GLY A 137 -15.32 -11.31 3.90
C GLY A 137 -16.30 -11.49 5.07
N ALA A 138 -16.33 -12.67 5.68
CA ALA A 138 -17.34 -13.08 6.65
C ALA A 138 -16.95 -12.89 8.13
N THR A 139 -17.85 -13.25 9.04
CA THR A 139 -17.53 -13.41 10.46
C THR A 139 -16.81 -14.75 10.72
N PHE A 140 -15.86 -14.77 11.67
CA PHE A 140 -15.29 -15.99 12.22
C PHE A 140 -15.17 -15.87 13.74
N GLU A 141 -15.96 -16.64 14.49
CA GLU A 141 -15.97 -16.68 15.95
C GLU A 141 -15.24 -17.93 16.46
N GLY A 142 -14.30 -17.75 17.38
CA GLY A 142 -13.53 -18.83 17.99
C GLY A 142 -14.16 -19.41 19.25
N ASN A 143 -15.12 -18.73 19.89
CA ASN A 143 -15.73 -19.09 21.18
C ASN A 143 -14.72 -19.42 22.30
N GLY A 144 -13.48 -18.92 22.19
CA GLY A 144 -12.37 -19.28 23.08
C GLY A 144 -11.81 -20.69 22.87
N ASN A 145 -12.32 -21.46 21.89
CA ASN A 145 -11.75 -22.73 21.47
C ASN A 145 -10.33 -22.51 20.90
N THR A 146 -9.49 -23.52 21.09
CA THR A 146 -8.07 -23.46 20.69
C THR A 146 -7.85 -24.19 19.37
N ILE A 147 -7.08 -23.58 18.47
CA ILE A 147 -6.51 -24.22 17.28
C ILE A 147 -5.03 -24.50 17.58
N SER A 148 -4.68 -25.76 17.75
CA SER A 148 -3.33 -26.24 18.07
C SER A 148 -2.53 -26.61 16.83
N GLY A 149 -1.21 -26.41 16.87
CA GLY A 149 -0.27 -27.03 15.92
C GLY A 149 -0.26 -26.47 14.49
N LEU A 150 -0.81 -25.27 14.26
CA LEU A 150 -0.87 -24.64 12.93
C LEU A 150 0.53 -24.49 12.32
N PHE A 151 0.84 -25.34 11.35
CA PHE A 151 2.11 -25.37 10.63
C PHE A 151 1.94 -24.81 9.21
N ILE A 152 2.77 -23.83 8.84
CA ILE A 152 2.86 -23.32 7.46
C ILE A 152 4.34 -23.07 7.13
N HIS A 153 4.84 -23.56 6.00
CA HIS A 153 6.22 -23.34 5.58
C HIS A 153 6.32 -22.95 4.10
N ARG A 154 5.88 -21.73 3.80
CA ARG A 154 5.75 -21.15 2.47
C ARG A 154 6.71 -19.96 2.30
N THR A 155 8.00 -20.18 2.58
CA THR A 155 9.17 -19.23 2.65
C THR A 155 9.33 -18.16 1.57
N THR A 156 8.58 -18.27 0.47
CA THR A 156 8.67 -17.50 -0.78
C THR A 156 7.27 -17.21 -1.33
N SER A 157 6.27 -17.13 -0.45
CA SER A 157 4.91 -16.69 -0.74
C SER A 157 4.55 -15.57 0.22
N ASP A 158 4.01 -14.48 -0.28
CA ASP A 158 3.40 -13.44 0.53
C ASP A 158 2.02 -13.87 1.07
N TYR A 159 1.47 -13.08 2.02
CA TYR A 159 0.10 -13.19 2.53
C TYR A 159 -0.18 -14.53 3.23
N VAL A 160 0.57 -14.80 4.30
CA VAL A 160 0.63 -16.10 4.97
C VAL A 160 0.12 -16.01 6.40
N GLY A 161 -0.79 -16.92 6.77
CA GLY A 161 -1.37 -17.10 8.11
C GLY A 161 -2.47 -18.16 8.09
N LEU A 162 -3.27 -18.28 9.17
CA LEU A 162 -4.52 -19.06 9.11
C LEU A 162 -5.42 -18.55 7.98
N PHE A 163 -5.53 -17.22 7.88
CA PHE A 163 -6.10 -16.48 6.76
C PHE A 163 -4.97 -15.79 5.95
N GLY A 164 -5.09 -15.76 4.63
CA GLY A 164 -4.12 -15.09 3.75
C GLY A 164 -4.44 -13.60 3.61
N THR A 165 -5.69 -13.30 3.26
CA THR A 165 -6.22 -11.93 3.20
C THR A 165 -7.69 -11.93 3.60
N ALA A 166 -8.04 -11.06 4.54
CA ALA A 166 -9.40 -10.85 5.03
C ALA A 166 -9.71 -9.35 5.12
N GLY A 167 -10.93 -8.92 4.81
CA GLY A 167 -11.32 -7.51 4.91
C GLY A 167 -12.60 -7.15 4.17
N ILE A 168 -12.64 -5.96 3.58
CA ILE A 168 -13.74 -5.50 2.70
C ILE A 168 -13.50 -6.12 1.32
N GLY A 169 -14.02 -7.32 1.09
CA GLY A 169 -13.79 -8.07 -0.14
C GLY A 169 -14.36 -9.49 -0.06
N GLY A 170 -14.97 -9.93 -1.16
CA GLY A 170 -15.79 -11.13 -1.26
C GLY A 170 -16.59 -11.09 -2.56
N SER A 171 -17.61 -11.93 -2.71
CA SER A 171 -18.52 -11.88 -3.87
C SER A 171 -19.39 -10.62 -3.82
N ASP A 172 -19.89 -10.30 -2.62
CA ASP A 172 -20.97 -9.33 -2.40
C ASP A 172 -20.55 -8.10 -1.58
N GLY A 173 -19.24 -7.95 -1.29
CA GLY A 173 -18.67 -6.79 -0.60
C GLY A 173 -18.73 -6.84 0.94
N GLY A 174 -18.81 -8.04 1.53
CA GLY A 174 -18.76 -8.25 2.98
C GLY A 174 -17.49 -7.68 3.66
N THR A 175 -17.58 -7.42 4.97
CA THR A 175 -16.48 -6.90 5.80
C THR A 175 -16.10 -7.89 6.89
N ALA A 176 -14.92 -8.50 6.76
CA ALA A 176 -14.48 -9.57 7.65
C ALA A 176 -14.42 -9.16 9.14
N THR A 177 -14.85 -10.06 10.02
CA THR A 177 -14.78 -9.89 11.48
C THR A 177 -14.32 -11.17 12.16
N ILE A 178 -13.11 -11.18 12.72
CA ILE A 178 -12.51 -12.36 13.38
C ILE A 178 -12.43 -12.15 14.89
N ARG A 179 -13.08 -13.01 15.68
CA ARG A 179 -13.24 -12.83 17.14
C ARG A 179 -12.97 -14.10 17.97
N ASN A 180 -12.43 -13.91 19.18
CA ASN A 180 -12.10 -14.93 20.20
C ASN A 180 -11.35 -16.21 19.74
N VAL A 181 -10.56 -16.14 18.66
CA VAL A 181 -9.73 -17.26 18.18
C VAL A 181 -8.47 -17.40 19.05
N ARG A 182 -8.14 -18.63 19.45
CA ARG A 182 -6.97 -18.95 20.27
C ARG A 182 -6.02 -19.89 19.53
N LEU A 183 -4.94 -19.37 18.94
CA LEU A 183 -3.91 -20.18 18.26
C LEU A 183 -2.81 -20.58 19.25
N THR A 184 -2.39 -21.85 19.29
CA THR A 184 -1.25 -22.29 20.14
C THR A 184 -0.31 -23.29 19.47
N GLY A 185 0.99 -23.12 19.70
CA GLY A 185 2.02 -24.03 19.19
C GLY A 185 2.24 -23.94 17.68
N MET A 186 1.91 -22.81 17.06
CA MET A 186 2.08 -22.61 15.61
C MET A 186 3.55 -22.40 15.21
N ASP A 187 3.91 -22.81 13.98
CA ASP A 187 5.15 -22.40 13.30
C ASP A 187 4.81 -21.99 11.86
N VAL A 188 4.82 -20.68 11.61
CA VAL A 188 4.34 -20.06 10.37
C VAL A 188 5.49 -19.35 9.67
N THR A 189 5.90 -19.83 8.50
CA THR A 189 6.96 -19.23 7.68
C THR A 189 6.43 -18.78 6.33
N GLY A 190 6.67 -17.52 5.95
CA GLY A 190 6.28 -16.92 4.66
C GLY A 190 7.42 -16.12 4.00
N GLN A 191 7.08 -15.30 3.00
CA GLN A 191 7.94 -14.21 2.53
C GLN A 191 7.64 -12.92 3.32
N GLY A 192 6.70 -12.11 2.84
CA GLY A 192 6.18 -10.93 3.52
C GLY A 192 4.66 -10.98 3.71
N LYS A 193 4.09 -9.98 4.42
CA LYS A 193 2.69 -10.00 4.90
C LYS A 193 2.40 -11.33 5.61
N VAL A 194 3.18 -11.64 6.65
CA VAL A 194 3.13 -12.92 7.38
C VAL A 194 2.63 -12.69 8.81
N GLY A 195 1.59 -13.42 9.22
CA GLY A 195 1.08 -13.39 10.59
C GLY A 195 0.47 -14.72 11.03
N GLY A 196 0.39 -14.99 12.33
CA GLY A 196 -0.21 -16.24 12.83
C GLY A 196 -1.69 -16.39 12.44
N LEU A 197 -2.47 -15.32 12.65
CA LEU A 197 -3.90 -15.29 12.33
C LEU A 197 -4.15 -14.85 10.88
N ALA A 198 -3.53 -13.75 10.43
CA ALA A 198 -3.75 -13.21 9.10
C ALA A 198 -2.47 -12.68 8.45
N GLY A 199 -2.26 -13.00 7.17
CA GLY A 199 -1.22 -12.35 6.36
C GLY A 199 -1.51 -10.87 6.14
N THR A 200 -2.74 -10.54 5.74
CA THR A 200 -3.26 -9.16 5.68
C THR A 200 -4.69 -9.09 6.21
N MET A 201 -4.97 -8.08 7.04
CA MET A 201 -6.31 -7.78 7.58
C MET A 201 -6.73 -6.35 7.25
N ARG A 202 -7.93 -6.18 6.67
CA ARG A 202 -8.61 -4.90 6.45
C ARG A 202 -10.04 -4.86 6.99
N GLY A 203 -10.39 -5.84 7.83
CA GLY A 203 -11.63 -5.92 8.60
C GLY A 203 -11.38 -5.69 10.09
N THR A 204 -12.18 -6.33 10.94
CA THR A 204 -12.08 -6.22 12.41
C THR A 204 -11.50 -7.49 13.04
N ILE A 205 -10.63 -7.32 14.04
CA ILE A 205 -10.10 -8.38 14.91
C ILE A 205 -10.43 -8.01 16.36
N SER A 206 -11.12 -8.87 17.12
CA SER A 206 -11.42 -8.63 18.53
C SER A 206 -11.16 -9.83 19.45
N THR A 207 -10.37 -9.64 20.51
CA THR A 207 -10.14 -10.64 21.59
C THR A 207 -9.41 -11.91 21.12
N ASN A 208 -8.46 -11.78 20.20
CA ASN A 208 -7.74 -12.92 19.60
C ASN A 208 -6.37 -13.15 20.25
N HIS A 209 -5.93 -14.42 20.32
CA HIS A 209 -4.70 -14.84 20.97
C HIS A 209 -3.85 -15.76 20.07
N ALA A 210 -2.53 -15.57 20.06
CA ALA A 210 -1.58 -16.46 19.40
C ALA A 210 -0.31 -16.77 20.24
N GLU A 211 0.04 -18.05 20.35
CA GLU A 211 1.30 -18.58 20.91
C GLU A 211 2.07 -19.40 19.85
N GLY A 212 3.37 -19.15 19.67
CA GLY A 212 4.21 -19.97 18.79
C GLY A 212 5.35 -19.20 18.12
N ARG A 213 5.55 -19.43 16.82
CA ARG A 213 6.59 -18.81 16.00
C ARG A 213 6.02 -18.29 14.67
N VAL A 214 6.49 -17.11 14.24
CA VAL A 214 6.27 -16.55 12.90
C VAL A 214 7.61 -16.14 12.29
N SER A 215 7.80 -16.41 11.00
CA SER A 215 9.01 -16.04 10.27
C SER A 215 8.72 -15.54 8.85
N GLY A 216 9.39 -14.49 8.41
CA GLY A 216 9.35 -14.00 7.03
C GLY A 216 10.76 -13.82 6.45
N SER A 217 10.88 -13.91 5.13
CA SER A 217 12.10 -13.58 4.38
C SER A 217 12.05 -12.17 3.74
N GLY A 218 10.87 -11.56 3.73
CA GLY A 218 10.63 -10.16 3.36
C GLY A 218 9.99 -9.38 4.51
N ASP A 219 9.14 -8.42 4.15
CA ASP A 219 8.64 -7.39 5.06
C ASP A 219 7.20 -7.64 5.56
N ASP A 220 6.76 -6.86 6.55
CA ASP A 220 5.42 -6.91 7.13
C ASP A 220 5.16 -8.26 7.84
N VAL A 221 5.95 -8.53 8.88
CA VAL A 221 5.96 -9.80 9.62
C VAL A 221 5.50 -9.56 11.06
N GLY A 222 4.35 -10.10 11.44
CA GLY A 222 3.74 -9.88 12.76
C GLY A 222 3.42 -11.17 13.51
N GLY A 223 3.38 -11.13 14.85
CA GLY A 223 2.97 -12.31 15.63
C GLY A 223 1.51 -12.74 15.37
N LEU A 224 0.60 -11.78 15.25
CA LEU A 224 -0.83 -12.01 14.96
C LEU A 224 -1.17 -11.68 13.50
N VAL A 225 -0.73 -10.52 13.00
CA VAL A 225 -1.07 -10.01 11.66
C VAL A 225 0.16 -9.47 10.93
N GLY A 226 0.40 -9.88 9.68
CA GLY A 226 1.52 -9.33 8.89
C GLY A 226 1.34 -7.84 8.58
N ARG A 227 0.26 -7.51 7.86
CA ARG A 227 -0.12 -6.13 7.50
C ARG A 227 -1.56 -5.85 7.92
N SER A 228 -1.79 -4.82 8.72
CA SER A 228 -3.13 -4.37 9.13
C SER A 228 -3.48 -3.05 8.47
N GLY A 229 -4.66 -2.96 7.86
CA GLY A 229 -5.32 -1.72 7.46
C GLY A 229 -6.72 -1.59 8.07
N GLY A 230 -7.00 -2.32 9.15
CA GLY A 230 -8.28 -2.33 9.86
C GLY A 230 -8.12 -2.31 11.38
N THR A 231 -9.20 -2.56 12.12
CA THR A 231 -9.23 -2.45 13.58
C THR A 231 -8.82 -3.75 14.28
N ILE A 232 -7.87 -3.66 15.21
CA ILE A 232 -7.44 -4.73 16.10
C ILE A 232 -7.70 -4.27 17.54
N THR A 233 -8.58 -4.98 18.25
CA THR A 233 -8.89 -4.74 19.67
C THR A 233 -8.64 -6.01 20.48
N ALA A 234 -8.11 -5.89 21.69
CA ALA A 234 -7.90 -7.03 22.60
C ALA A 234 -7.03 -8.17 22.00
N GLY A 235 -6.09 -7.85 21.12
CA GLY A 235 -5.15 -8.80 20.52
C GLY A 235 -4.00 -9.15 21.45
N TYR A 236 -3.62 -10.43 21.52
CA TYR A 236 -2.49 -10.91 22.31
C TYR A 236 -1.58 -11.85 21.50
N ALA A 237 -0.28 -11.57 21.47
CA ALA A 237 0.73 -12.41 20.81
C ALA A 237 1.91 -12.78 21.73
N ALA A 238 1.99 -14.04 22.15
CA ALA A 238 3.16 -14.65 22.76
C ALA A 238 3.96 -15.43 21.70
N VAL A 239 4.38 -14.70 20.66
CA VAL A 239 4.95 -15.28 19.42
C VAL A 239 6.40 -14.85 19.24
N SER A 240 7.30 -15.79 18.96
CA SER A 240 8.66 -15.47 18.53
C SER A 240 8.64 -15.10 17.04
N VAL A 241 9.00 -13.86 16.71
CA VAL A 241 8.88 -13.29 15.36
C VAL A 241 10.26 -13.00 14.77
N SER A 242 10.51 -13.42 13.52
CA SER A 242 11.74 -13.07 12.78
C SER A 242 11.47 -12.67 11.33
N GLY A 243 11.90 -11.48 10.89
CA GLY A 243 11.65 -10.99 9.52
C GLY A 243 12.81 -10.18 8.91
N ARG A 244 12.55 -9.55 7.75
CA ARG A 244 13.47 -8.55 7.18
C ARG A 244 13.22 -7.18 7.82
N SER A 245 12.19 -6.47 7.35
CA SER A 245 11.81 -5.13 7.78
C SER A 245 10.33 -5.04 8.12
N ARG A 246 9.92 -4.02 8.88
CA ARG A 246 8.54 -3.85 9.37
C ARG A 246 8.06 -5.13 10.11
N VAL A 247 8.77 -5.45 11.19
CA VAL A 247 8.58 -6.68 11.98
C VAL A 247 8.09 -6.33 13.38
N GLY A 248 6.99 -6.93 13.82
CA GLY A 248 6.37 -6.60 15.12
C GLY A 248 5.87 -7.80 15.92
N GLY A 249 5.91 -7.70 17.25
CA GLY A 249 5.44 -8.78 18.13
C GLY A 249 3.94 -9.11 17.99
N LEU A 250 3.12 -8.13 17.60
CA LEU A 250 1.69 -8.29 17.28
C LEU A 250 1.43 -8.06 15.78
N VAL A 251 1.91 -6.95 15.23
CA VAL A 251 1.63 -6.50 13.84
C VAL A 251 2.91 -6.09 13.11
N GLY A 252 3.15 -6.58 11.89
CA GLY A 252 4.32 -6.17 11.11
C GLY A 252 4.26 -4.69 10.66
N ALA A 253 3.21 -4.35 9.90
CA ALA A 253 2.92 -2.97 9.49
C ALA A 253 1.44 -2.61 9.73
N ASN A 254 1.19 -1.40 10.24
CA ASN A 254 -0.15 -0.84 10.46
C ASN A 254 -0.36 0.36 9.51
N GLU A 255 -1.22 0.23 8.50
CA GLU A 255 -1.35 1.13 7.33
C GLU A 255 -2.10 2.45 7.63
N THR A 256 -1.73 3.51 6.90
CA THR A 256 -2.31 4.87 6.95
C THR A 256 -3.82 4.92 6.74
N ASN A 257 -4.41 3.94 6.04
CA ASN A 257 -5.77 4.00 5.52
C ASN A 257 -6.82 3.32 6.44
N GLY A 258 -6.57 3.26 7.76
CA GLY A 258 -7.56 2.76 8.73
C GLY A 258 -7.03 1.86 9.86
N GLY A 259 -5.72 1.58 9.91
CA GLY A 259 -5.13 0.67 10.89
C GLY A 259 -5.20 1.18 12.34
N THR A 260 -6.05 0.59 13.18
CA THR A 260 -6.23 1.00 14.60
C THR A 260 -5.93 -0.17 15.53
N ILE A 261 -5.08 0.03 16.55
CA ILE A 261 -4.69 -1.03 17.51
C ILE A 261 -5.03 -0.59 18.93
N THR A 262 -5.96 -1.27 19.60
CA THR A 262 -6.43 -0.91 20.95
C THR A 262 -6.40 -2.08 21.94
N ALA A 263 -6.14 -1.79 23.21
CA ALA A 263 -6.20 -2.76 24.31
C ALA A 263 -5.41 -4.07 24.04
N SER A 264 -4.26 -4.00 23.38
CA SER A 264 -3.57 -5.16 22.79
C SER A 264 -2.11 -5.30 23.29
N HIS A 265 -1.54 -6.50 23.32
CA HIS A 265 -0.16 -6.67 23.79
C HIS A 265 0.64 -7.81 23.14
N ALA A 266 1.97 -7.70 23.23
CA ALA A 266 2.92 -8.68 22.72
C ALA A 266 3.97 -9.08 23.77
N ALA A 267 4.36 -10.36 23.75
CA ALA A 267 5.16 -10.99 24.80
C ALA A 267 6.33 -11.86 24.30
N GLY A 268 6.33 -12.25 23.03
CA GLY A 268 7.42 -13.05 22.45
C GLY A 268 8.55 -12.18 21.88
N THR A 269 9.70 -12.78 21.61
CA THR A 269 10.89 -12.07 21.10
C THR A 269 10.70 -11.65 19.64
N VAL A 270 11.15 -10.45 19.27
CA VAL A 270 11.05 -9.90 17.92
C VAL A 270 12.44 -9.69 17.34
N SER A 271 12.66 -10.11 16.10
CA SER A 271 13.96 -10.02 15.43
C SER A 271 13.85 -9.59 13.96
N GLY A 272 14.76 -8.71 13.52
CA GLY A 272 14.82 -8.18 12.16
C GLY A 272 16.24 -8.12 11.62
N THR A 273 16.36 -8.06 10.29
CA THR A 273 17.65 -7.92 9.58
C THR A 273 17.77 -6.62 8.80
N GLY A 274 16.65 -5.91 8.59
CA GLY A 274 16.59 -4.50 8.20
C GLY A 274 15.80 -3.72 9.26
N ASP A 275 15.02 -2.75 8.78
CA ASP A 275 14.54 -1.67 9.65
C ASP A 275 13.07 -1.77 10.07
N ASN A 276 12.67 -0.97 11.06
CA ASN A 276 11.32 -0.87 11.62
C ASN A 276 10.93 -2.13 12.41
N ILE A 277 11.63 -2.40 13.51
CA ILE A 277 11.53 -3.62 14.31
C ILE A 277 11.00 -3.27 15.70
N GLY A 278 9.79 -3.69 16.05
CA GLY A 278 9.09 -3.22 17.26
C GLY A 278 8.52 -4.32 18.14
N GLY A 279 8.55 -4.12 19.46
CA GLY A 279 8.01 -5.10 20.43
C GLY A 279 6.52 -5.41 20.25
N LEU A 280 5.72 -4.44 19.78
CA LEU A 280 4.31 -4.60 19.40
C LEU A 280 4.10 -4.46 17.88
N VAL A 281 4.60 -3.37 17.28
CA VAL A 281 4.36 -3.02 15.87
C VAL A 281 5.68 -2.67 15.17
N GLY A 282 5.94 -3.22 13.99
CA GLY A 282 7.15 -2.91 13.22
C GLY A 282 7.18 -1.46 12.72
N ALA A 283 6.29 -1.15 11.77
CA ALA A 283 6.02 0.24 11.35
C ALA A 283 4.56 0.61 11.60
N ASN A 284 4.34 1.75 12.26
CA ASN A 284 3.02 2.22 12.63
C ASN A 284 2.65 3.54 11.94
N PHE A 285 1.53 3.54 11.21
CA PHE A 285 0.94 4.72 10.56
C PHE A 285 -0.51 4.99 11.02
N GLY A 286 -0.93 4.46 12.18
CA GLY A 286 -2.27 4.64 12.71
C GLY A 286 -2.33 4.58 14.24
N PRO A 287 -3.48 4.85 14.89
CA PRO A 287 -3.55 5.02 16.33
C PRO A 287 -3.31 3.71 17.11
N ILE A 288 -2.41 3.77 18.10
CA ILE A 288 -2.19 2.73 19.11
C ILE A 288 -2.68 3.24 20.47
N GLY A 289 -3.58 2.50 21.13
CA GLY A 289 -4.15 2.90 22.43
C GLY A 289 -4.19 1.77 23.46
N ALA A 290 -3.81 2.05 24.70
CA ALA A 290 -3.84 1.10 25.82
C ALA A 290 -3.13 -0.24 25.51
N ALA A 291 -1.90 -0.17 24.97
CA ALA A 291 -1.17 -1.35 24.48
C ALA A 291 0.16 -1.57 25.20
N TYR A 292 0.72 -2.79 25.16
CA TYR A 292 2.06 -3.02 25.75
C TYR A 292 2.91 -4.11 25.12
N ALA A 293 4.23 -4.04 25.36
CA ALA A 293 5.20 -5.03 24.87
C ALA A 293 6.25 -5.40 25.94
N THR A 294 6.44 -6.71 26.15
CA THR A 294 7.38 -7.26 27.15
C THR A 294 8.53 -8.09 26.54
N GLY A 295 8.41 -8.50 25.27
CA GLY A 295 9.40 -9.31 24.59
C GLY A 295 10.67 -8.52 24.20
N ALA A 296 11.82 -9.19 24.18
CA ALA A 296 13.07 -8.58 23.72
C ALA A 296 13.08 -8.38 22.19
N VAL A 297 13.69 -7.28 21.73
CA VAL A 297 13.68 -6.80 20.35
C VAL A 297 15.11 -6.65 19.84
N SER A 298 15.41 -7.16 18.65
CA SER A 298 16.71 -6.99 17.99
C SER A 298 16.56 -6.68 16.50
N GLY A 299 17.14 -5.60 16.00
CA GLY A 299 17.03 -5.20 14.58
C GLY A 299 18.28 -4.53 13.99
N SER A 300 18.16 -3.97 12.79
CA SER A 300 19.19 -3.12 12.19
C SER A 300 18.97 -1.65 12.59
N SER A 301 18.09 -0.93 11.89
CA SER A 301 17.64 0.41 12.25
C SER A 301 16.19 0.44 12.75
N TYR A 302 15.79 1.58 13.31
CA TYR A 302 14.44 1.89 13.79
C TYR A 302 13.89 0.76 14.69
N VAL A 303 14.55 0.54 15.83
CA VAL A 303 14.28 -0.57 16.76
C VAL A 303 13.66 -0.08 18.06
N GLY A 304 12.40 -0.42 18.32
CA GLY A 304 11.64 0.12 19.44
C GLY A 304 11.04 -0.92 20.38
N GLY A 305 11.05 -0.63 21.69
CA GLY A 305 10.43 -1.51 22.69
C GLY A 305 8.92 -1.73 22.51
N LEU A 306 8.19 -0.78 21.90
CA LEU A 306 6.79 -0.91 21.47
C LEU A 306 6.65 -0.81 19.95
N ALA A 307 7.15 0.26 19.33
CA ALA A 307 7.02 0.51 17.89
C ALA A 307 8.39 0.74 17.24
N GLY A 308 8.71 0.03 16.16
CA GLY A 308 9.99 0.19 15.45
C GLY A 308 10.13 1.60 14.87
N ALA A 309 9.21 1.95 13.97
CA ALA A 309 8.93 3.34 13.61
C ALA A 309 7.46 3.71 13.90
N ASN A 310 7.24 4.96 14.30
CA ASN A 310 5.93 5.59 14.46
C ASN A 310 5.87 6.82 13.55
N ALA A 311 5.12 6.73 12.45
CA ALA A 311 5.09 7.74 11.40
C ALA A 311 3.70 8.37 11.33
N LEU A 312 3.64 9.70 11.51
CA LEU A 312 2.41 10.50 11.37
C LEU A 312 1.24 10.01 12.27
N ALA A 313 1.55 9.33 13.38
CA ALA A 313 0.59 8.55 14.17
C ALA A 313 0.73 8.70 15.70
N THR A 314 -0.33 8.39 16.44
CA THR A 314 -0.42 8.58 17.90
C THR A 314 -0.37 7.28 18.69
N ILE A 315 0.46 7.24 19.72
CA ILE A 315 0.55 6.17 20.72
C ILE A 315 0.04 6.73 22.06
N VAL A 316 -0.98 6.12 22.67
CA VAL A 316 -1.63 6.64 23.87
C VAL A 316 -1.74 5.57 24.97
N ALA A 317 -1.46 5.96 26.21
CA ALA A 317 -1.60 5.12 27.41
C ALA A 317 -0.96 3.72 27.29
N SER A 318 0.21 3.63 26.68
CA SER A 318 0.87 2.37 26.29
C SER A 318 2.27 2.21 26.90
N TYR A 319 2.82 0.99 27.03
CA TYR A 319 4.15 0.82 27.63
C TYR A 319 5.03 -0.33 27.09
N ALA A 320 6.35 -0.21 27.29
CA ALA A 320 7.33 -1.24 26.94
C ALA A 320 8.28 -1.59 28.10
N THR A 321 8.60 -2.88 28.25
CA THR A 321 9.61 -3.37 29.21
C THR A 321 10.66 -4.29 28.59
N GLY A 322 10.55 -4.56 27.29
CA GLY A 322 11.49 -5.42 26.57
C GLY A 322 12.86 -4.77 26.38
N ALA A 323 13.94 -5.55 26.46
CA ALA A 323 15.26 -5.11 26.03
C ALA A 323 15.28 -4.95 24.50
N ALA A 324 15.58 -3.74 24.02
CA ALA A 324 15.70 -3.44 22.59
C ALA A 324 17.16 -3.18 22.20
N SER A 325 17.57 -3.65 21.02
CA SER A 325 18.95 -3.61 20.55
C SER A 325 19.04 -3.51 19.02
N GLY A 326 19.97 -2.72 18.51
CA GLY A 326 20.16 -2.52 17.07
C GLY A 326 21.45 -1.75 16.76
N ALA A 327 21.66 -1.44 15.48
CA ALA A 327 22.81 -0.66 15.01
C ALA A 327 22.57 0.85 15.15
N SER A 328 21.37 1.32 14.81
CA SER A 328 20.98 2.74 14.86
C SER A 328 19.51 2.91 15.26
N TYR A 329 19.13 4.12 15.69
CA TYR A 329 17.75 4.49 16.07
C TYR A 329 17.07 3.46 16.99
N VAL A 330 17.71 3.19 18.14
CA VAL A 330 17.25 2.21 19.13
C VAL A 330 16.60 2.94 20.30
N GLY A 331 15.32 2.66 20.56
CA GLY A 331 14.51 3.41 21.52
C GLY A 331 13.69 2.54 22.47
N GLY A 332 13.59 2.97 23.72
CA GLY A 332 12.92 2.21 24.77
C GLY A 332 11.41 2.02 24.56
N LEU A 333 10.71 3.00 23.94
CA LEU A 333 9.32 2.86 23.52
C LEU A 333 9.21 2.84 21.99
N VAL A 334 9.83 3.80 21.32
CA VAL A 334 9.78 4.00 19.88
C VAL A 334 11.19 4.14 19.34
N GLY A 335 11.56 3.34 18.34
CA GLY A 335 12.89 3.38 17.73
C GLY A 335 13.12 4.66 16.95
N GLU A 336 12.18 4.98 16.07
CA GLU A 336 12.15 6.22 15.28
C GLU A 336 10.74 6.80 15.19
N ASN A 337 10.62 8.13 15.20
CA ASN A 337 9.34 8.83 15.27
C ASN A 337 9.24 9.89 14.18
N HIS A 338 8.97 9.45 12.96
CA HIS A 338 8.78 10.29 11.78
C HIS A 338 7.57 11.23 11.97
N THR A 339 7.88 12.40 12.53
CA THR A 339 6.95 13.49 12.79
C THR A 339 7.13 14.54 11.70
N SER A 340 6.03 14.94 11.06
CA SER A 340 6.02 16.19 10.29
C SER A 340 5.59 17.33 11.20
N PRO A 341 6.03 18.59 10.98
CA PRO A 341 5.34 19.76 11.54
C PRO A 341 3.83 19.78 11.22
N GLU A 342 3.46 19.11 10.14
CA GLU A 342 2.08 18.93 9.66
C GLU A 342 1.38 17.68 10.23
N LEU A 343 2.10 16.70 10.75
CA LEU A 343 1.51 15.44 11.24
C LEU A 343 2.32 14.95 12.43
N PRO A 344 2.02 15.46 13.65
CA PRO A 344 2.82 15.20 14.82
C PRO A 344 2.67 13.75 15.28
N ALA A 345 3.71 12.95 15.01
CA ALA A 345 3.82 11.60 15.53
C ALA A 345 4.15 11.69 17.03
N THR A 346 3.31 11.14 17.91
CA THR A 346 3.40 11.36 19.36
C THR A 346 3.19 10.10 20.18
N ALA A 347 3.82 10.04 21.36
CA ALA A 347 3.50 9.07 22.40
C ALA A 347 3.07 9.78 23.69
N THR A 348 1.77 9.86 23.95
CA THR A 348 1.16 10.58 25.08
C THR A 348 0.87 9.63 26.24
N ALA A 349 1.25 10.02 27.46
CA ALA A 349 1.10 9.22 28.68
C ALA A 349 1.57 7.76 28.50
N SER A 350 2.65 7.57 27.74
CA SER A 350 3.16 6.26 27.30
C SER A 350 4.64 6.12 27.63
N TYR A 351 5.03 4.94 28.11
CA TYR A 351 6.22 4.80 28.97
C TYR A 351 7.11 3.62 28.60
N TRP A 352 8.43 3.75 28.79
CA TRP A 352 9.32 2.58 28.78
C TRP A 352 10.08 2.42 30.08
N ASP A 353 10.41 1.18 30.41
CA ASP A 353 11.24 0.84 31.55
C ASP A 353 12.73 1.05 31.21
N THR A 354 13.35 2.09 31.75
CA THR A 354 14.76 2.41 31.49
C THR A 354 15.73 1.38 32.06
N GLU A 355 15.31 0.58 33.05
CA GLU A 355 16.16 -0.40 33.73
C GLU A 355 15.99 -1.80 33.14
N ALA A 356 14.76 -2.20 32.80
CA ALA A 356 14.47 -3.49 32.15
C ALA A 356 14.80 -3.49 30.65
N SER A 357 14.57 -2.38 29.94
CA SER A 357 14.99 -2.27 28.54
C SER A 357 16.50 -2.07 28.37
N GLY A 358 17.17 -1.51 29.39
CA GLY A 358 18.56 -1.06 29.32
C GLY A 358 18.78 0.25 28.55
N LEU A 359 17.71 0.94 28.13
CA LEU A 359 17.78 2.14 27.30
C LEU A 359 17.34 3.40 28.05
N SER A 360 18.17 4.45 28.00
CA SER A 360 17.88 5.76 28.58
C SER A 360 17.12 6.71 27.64
N THR A 361 16.87 6.31 26.40
CA THR A 361 16.35 7.15 25.31
C THR A 361 15.31 6.43 24.47
N SER A 362 14.49 7.19 23.76
CA SER A 362 13.42 6.76 22.85
C SER A 362 13.09 7.93 21.93
N ALA A 363 12.68 7.69 20.68
CA ALA A 363 12.33 8.78 19.76
C ALA A 363 11.07 9.56 20.20
N THR A 364 10.19 8.93 20.99
CA THR A 364 9.10 9.60 21.70
C THR A 364 8.68 8.82 22.95
N GLY A 365 7.83 9.41 23.79
CA GLY A 365 7.34 8.88 25.07
C GLY A 365 8.19 9.29 26.28
N GLU A 366 7.90 8.72 27.45
CA GLU A 366 8.61 9.04 28.70
C GLU A 366 9.30 7.82 29.33
N GLY A 367 10.61 7.94 29.62
CA GLY A 367 11.35 6.93 30.38
C GLY A 367 10.95 6.91 31.85
N LYS A 368 10.82 5.72 32.44
CA LYS A 368 10.50 5.47 33.85
C LYS A 368 11.36 4.33 34.39
N THR A 369 11.66 4.35 35.69
CA THR A 369 12.30 3.21 36.35
C THR A 369 11.33 2.04 36.51
N THR A 370 11.87 0.83 36.73
CA THR A 370 11.12 -0.35 37.19
C THR A 370 10.21 0.02 38.36
N SER A 371 10.75 0.81 39.30
CA SER A 371 10.05 1.19 40.52
C SER A 371 8.87 2.12 40.30
N GLU A 372 8.89 2.97 39.27
CA GLU A 372 7.77 3.86 38.93
C GLU A 372 6.69 3.08 38.18
N LEU A 373 7.08 2.26 37.19
CA LEU A 373 6.13 1.46 36.42
C LEU A 373 5.44 0.39 37.26
N GLN A 374 6.15 -0.19 38.24
CA GLN A 374 5.62 -1.19 39.17
C GLN A 374 4.99 -0.61 40.44
N SER A 375 4.80 0.71 40.58
CA SER A 375 4.12 1.32 41.74
C SER A 375 2.63 1.70 41.58
N PRO A 376 1.83 1.13 40.65
CA PRO A 376 0.42 1.48 40.57
C PRO A 376 -0.36 0.78 41.69
N THR A 377 -1.15 1.55 42.43
CA THR A 377 -2.16 1.05 43.39
C THR A 377 -3.52 1.73 43.18
N SER A 378 -3.63 2.54 42.14
CA SER A 378 -4.79 3.25 41.61
C SER A 378 -4.42 3.87 40.26
N ASN A 379 -5.38 4.43 39.52
CA ASN A 379 -5.14 5.29 38.36
C ASN A 379 -4.61 6.68 38.82
N GLY A 380 -3.38 6.71 39.32
CA GLY A 380 -2.75 7.90 39.89
C GLY A 380 -1.25 7.95 39.58
N GLY A 381 -0.65 9.13 39.80
CA GLY A 381 0.72 9.39 39.37
C GLY A 381 0.80 9.41 37.84
N ILE A 382 1.76 8.69 37.27
CA ILE A 382 1.94 8.57 35.80
C ILE A 382 0.71 7.94 35.11
N TYR A 383 -0.06 7.12 35.80
CA TYR A 383 -1.24 6.43 35.26
C TYR A 383 -2.55 7.20 35.45
N ALA A 384 -2.50 8.51 35.73
CA ALA A 384 -3.70 9.32 36.04
C ALA A 384 -4.67 9.50 34.86
N THR A 385 -4.21 9.35 33.63
CA THR A 385 -5.01 9.41 32.39
C THR A 385 -5.42 8.05 31.84
N TRP A 386 -4.99 6.95 32.47
CA TRP A 386 -5.23 5.60 31.98
C TRP A 386 -6.60 5.10 32.46
N ASP A 387 -7.39 4.54 31.53
CA ASP A 387 -8.73 4.05 31.83
C ASP A 387 -8.69 2.86 32.80
N SER A 388 -9.33 3.03 33.96
CA SER A 388 -9.43 2.02 35.00
C SER A 388 -10.36 0.86 34.65
N ASP A 389 -11.20 0.95 33.63
CA ASP A 389 -12.04 -0.17 33.18
C ASP A 389 -11.28 -1.05 32.17
N VAL A 390 -10.32 -0.48 31.44
CA VAL A 390 -9.39 -1.21 30.54
C VAL A 390 -8.20 -1.83 31.30
N TRP A 391 -7.63 -1.14 32.29
CA TRP A 391 -6.40 -1.59 32.98
C TRP A 391 -6.65 -2.21 34.37
N ASP A 392 -6.04 -3.39 34.63
CA ASP A 392 -5.76 -3.87 35.99
C ASP A 392 -4.32 -3.53 36.40
N PHE A 393 -4.22 -2.41 37.11
CA PHE A 393 -3.02 -1.91 37.75
C PHE A 393 -2.31 -2.90 38.69
N GLY A 394 -3.01 -3.80 39.37
CA GLY A 394 -2.37 -4.78 40.26
C GLY A 394 -1.85 -4.21 41.58
N THR A 395 -0.56 -4.41 41.88
CA THR A 395 0.08 -4.07 43.16
C THR A 395 1.40 -3.32 42.96
N SER A 396 1.94 -2.71 44.03
CA SER A 396 3.22 -1.97 44.05
C SER A 396 4.51 -2.83 43.88
N SER A 397 4.46 -3.85 43.03
CA SER A 397 5.55 -4.70 42.54
C SER A 397 5.12 -5.46 41.27
N GLN A 398 4.22 -4.86 40.48
CA GLN A 398 3.61 -5.44 39.27
C GLN A 398 3.36 -4.31 38.26
N TYR A 399 3.58 -4.58 36.98
CA TYR A 399 3.14 -3.69 35.92
C TYR A 399 1.61 -3.76 35.75
N PRO A 400 0.97 -2.68 35.24
CA PRO A 400 -0.41 -2.75 34.77
C PRO A 400 -0.57 -3.83 33.70
N VAL A 401 -1.69 -4.54 33.70
CA VAL A 401 -2.06 -5.51 32.65
C VAL A 401 -3.51 -5.29 32.23
N LEU A 402 -3.94 -5.87 31.11
CA LEU A 402 -5.20 -5.53 30.48
C LEU A 402 -6.36 -6.40 30.96
N LYS A 403 -7.54 -5.79 31.13
CA LYS A 403 -8.79 -6.47 31.45
C LYS A 403 -9.46 -6.99 30.18
N GLY A 404 -10.37 -7.96 30.34
CA GLY A 404 -11.28 -8.40 29.27
C GLY A 404 -10.69 -9.25 28.14
N LEU A 405 -9.37 -9.46 28.05
CA LEU A 405 -8.67 -10.13 26.93
C LEU A 405 -8.96 -11.64 26.72
N GLY A 406 -10.05 -12.20 27.27
CA GLY A 406 -10.33 -13.65 27.27
C GLY A 406 -9.38 -14.51 28.13
N ILE A 407 -8.14 -14.05 28.37
CA ILE A 407 -7.13 -14.69 29.20
C ILE A 407 -7.07 -14.11 30.62
N SER A 408 -6.51 -14.87 31.56
CA SER A 408 -6.48 -14.45 32.96
C SER A 408 -5.40 -13.40 33.26
N VAL A 409 -5.71 -12.45 34.14
CA VAL A 409 -4.74 -11.47 34.67
C VAL A 409 -3.50 -12.15 35.31
N ALA A 410 -3.70 -13.32 35.93
CA ALA A 410 -2.63 -14.11 36.54
C ALA A 410 -1.72 -14.82 35.52
N GLU A 411 -2.07 -14.78 34.24
CA GLU A 411 -1.35 -15.38 33.13
C GLU A 411 -0.56 -14.32 32.36
N GLN A 412 -1.19 -13.16 32.09
CA GLN A 412 -0.49 -11.95 31.63
C GLN A 412 0.72 -11.61 32.53
N ARG A 413 0.51 -11.62 33.86
CA ARG A 413 1.56 -11.36 34.86
C ARG A 413 2.66 -12.42 34.98
N LYS A 414 2.61 -13.53 34.23
CA LYS A 414 3.75 -14.46 34.11
C LYS A 414 4.79 -13.93 33.11
N SER A 415 4.33 -13.34 32.00
CA SER A 415 5.21 -12.81 30.95
C SER A 415 6.11 -11.68 31.47
N THR A 416 5.57 -10.81 32.32
CA THR A 416 6.20 -9.55 32.76
C THR A 416 7.35 -9.70 33.79
N THR A 417 8.00 -10.87 33.93
CA THR A 417 8.80 -11.17 35.15
C THR A 417 10.26 -11.63 34.99
N GLN A 418 10.87 -11.64 33.79
CA GLN A 418 12.24 -12.18 33.66
C GLN A 418 13.09 -11.70 32.47
N ALA A 419 14.20 -11.00 32.74
CA ALA A 419 15.58 -11.30 32.26
C ALA A 419 16.57 -10.14 32.53
N THR A 420 17.82 -10.43 32.94
CA THR A 420 18.94 -9.46 32.99
C THR A 420 20.18 -10.04 32.29
N PRO A 421 20.82 -9.31 31.34
CA PRO A 421 21.97 -9.81 30.57
C PRO A 421 23.35 -9.46 31.17
N THR A 422 24.44 -10.02 30.61
CA THR A 422 25.85 -9.77 31.01
C THR A 422 26.80 -10.01 29.81
N PRO A 423 27.84 -9.18 29.56
CA PRO A 423 28.54 -9.15 28.25
C PRO A 423 29.93 -9.82 28.20
N THR A 424 30.37 -10.28 27.01
CA THR A 424 31.79 -10.58 26.64
C THR A 424 31.99 -10.63 25.08
N PRO A 425 33.11 -10.14 24.46
CA PRO A 425 33.26 -10.01 22.99
C PRO A 425 34.48 -10.73 22.31
N THR A 426 34.55 -10.78 20.96
CA THR A 426 35.72 -10.96 20.02
C THR A 426 35.21 -11.25 18.57
N SER A 427 35.88 -11.07 17.41
CA SER A 427 37.05 -10.27 16.94
C SER A 427 37.24 -10.36 15.38
N THR A 428 38.05 -9.50 14.75
CA THR A 428 38.16 -9.26 13.26
C THR A 428 39.45 -9.74 12.55
N PRO A 429 39.51 -9.71 11.19
CA PRO A 429 40.75 -9.53 10.40
C PRO A 429 40.65 -8.52 9.21
N THR A 430 41.69 -8.36 8.35
CA THR A 430 41.95 -7.16 7.49
C THR A 430 42.58 -7.50 6.09
N PRO A 431 42.44 -6.67 5.00
CA PRO A 431 42.69 -7.09 3.57
C PRO A 431 43.88 -6.41 2.80
N THR A 432 44.03 -6.67 1.47
CA THR A 432 44.97 -5.99 0.50
C THR A 432 44.69 -6.42 -0.99
N PRO A 433 45.17 -5.73 -2.07
CA PRO A 433 44.70 -4.46 -2.69
C PRO A 433 44.33 -4.52 -4.22
N THR A 434 44.00 -3.37 -4.83
CA THR A 434 43.16 -3.21 -6.06
C THR A 434 43.85 -2.43 -7.23
N PRO A 435 43.41 -2.56 -8.51
CA PRO A 435 43.82 -1.69 -9.64
C PRO A 435 42.85 -0.51 -9.96
N THR A 436 43.18 0.30 -10.98
CA THR A 436 42.57 1.60 -11.37
C THR A 436 41.04 1.58 -11.63
N PRO A 437 40.27 2.66 -11.33
CA PRO A 437 38.83 2.58 -11.12
C PRO A 437 37.92 2.79 -12.35
N THR A 438 36.67 2.35 -12.22
CA THR A 438 35.52 2.57 -13.14
C THR A 438 34.71 3.84 -12.77
N PRO A 439 33.74 4.31 -13.59
CA PRO A 439 32.98 5.54 -13.28
C PRO A 439 32.28 5.56 -11.91
N ALA A 440 31.66 4.46 -11.47
CA ALA A 440 31.08 4.37 -10.12
C ALA A 440 32.13 4.44 -9.00
N ALA A 441 33.40 4.19 -9.29
CA ALA A 441 34.50 4.37 -8.35
C ALA A 441 35.18 5.75 -8.46
N ALA A 442 34.95 6.52 -9.54
CA ALA A 442 35.24 7.96 -9.54
C ALA A 442 34.26 8.71 -8.62
N ASP A 443 32.98 8.29 -8.59
CA ASP A 443 32.03 8.78 -7.60
C ASP A 443 32.46 8.42 -6.17
N ARG A 444 33.06 7.23 -5.97
CA ARG A 444 33.68 6.84 -4.69
C ARG A 444 34.83 7.75 -4.32
N ASP A 445 35.77 8.00 -5.23
CA ASP A 445 36.91 8.90 -5.00
C ASP A 445 36.43 10.31 -4.58
N ALA A 446 35.32 10.80 -5.14
CA ALA A 446 34.72 12.09 -4.80
C ALA A 446 34.06 12.11 -3.41
N LEU A 447 33.35 11.04 -3.02
CA LEU A 447 32.79 10.90 -1.67
C LEU A 447 33.91 10.70 -0.63
N GLU A 448 34.91 9.87 -0.91
CA GLU A 448 36.09 9.74 -0.06
C GLU A 448 36.81 11.08 0.15
N ALA A 449 36.83 11.97 -0.84
CA ALA A 449 37.34 13.32 -0.68
C ALA A 449 36.49 14.16 0.29
N LEU A 450 35.15 14.11 0.22
CA LEU A 450 34.26 14.81 1.16
C LEU A 450 34.47 14.33 2.59
N TYR A 451 34.52 13.01 2.78
CA TYR A 451 34.78 12.40 4.08
C TYR A 451 36.08 12.91 4.72
N ARG A 452 37.14 13.03 3.91
CA ARG A 452 38.46 13.50 4.36
C ARG A 452 38.51 15.02 4.58
N ALA A 453 37.72 15.79 3.82
CA ALA A 453 37.72 17.26 3.84
C ALA A 453 36.76 17.88 4.87
N ALA A 454 35.64 17.21 5.17
CA ALA A 454 34.59 17.66 6.09
C ALA A 454 34.58 16.89 7.43
N GLY A 455 35.69 16.25 7.81
CA GLY A 455 35.85 15.73 9.18
C GLY A 455 35.25 14.35 9.48
N GLY A 456 34.98 13.54 8.45
CA GLY A 456 34.19 12.29 8.44
C GLY A 456 34.28 11.36 9.65
N ALA A 457 35.48 11.14 10.19
CA ALA A 457 35.67 10.30 11.37
C ALA A 457 35.00 10.82 12.65
N ASN A 458 34.46 12.04 12.64
CA ASN A 458 33.73 12.67 13.75
C ASN A 458 32.29 13.08 13.38
N TRP A 459 31.77 12.70 12.20
CA TRP A 459 30.34 12.86 11.89
C TRP A 459 29.47 12.08 12.87
N THR A 460 28.23 12.53 13.06
CA THR A 460 27.24 11.88 13.94
C THR A 460 26.94 10.46 13.49
N ASP A 461 26.82 10.26 12.17
CA ASP A 461 26.75 8.98 11.48
C ASP A 461 27.67 9.00 10.23
N ASN A 462 28.63 8.07 10.22
CA ASN A 462 29.53 7.79 9.10
C ASN A 462 29.41 6.35 8.59
N THR A 463 28.25 5.71 8.82
CA THR A 463 28.03 4.30 8.51
C THR A 463 28.38 3.97 7.06
N ASN A 464 29.22 2.94 6.91
CA ASN A 464 29.79 2.43 5.67
C ASN A 464 30.70 3.38 4.87
N TRP A 465 30.96 4.62 5.29
CA TRP A 465 31.93 5.49 4.61
C TRP A 465 33.37 4.94 4.72
N LEU A 466 34.11 5.00 3.61
CA LEU A 466 35.40 4.31 3.41
C LEU A 466 35.35 2.76 3.51
N SER A 467 34.16 2.13 3.49
CA SER A 467 34.04 0.67 3.44
C SER A 467 34.14 0.12 2.01
N ASP A 468 34.23 -1.21 1.90
CA ASP A 468 34.18 -1.92 0.62
C ASP A 468 32.74 -2.14 0.10
N GLU A 469 31.69 -1.82 0.88
CA GLU A 469 30.26 -1.96 0.50
C GLU A 469 29.86 -0.97 -0.61
N SER A 470 28.68 -1.10 -1.22
CA SER A 470 28.26 -0.27 -2.36
C SER A 470 28.07 1.20 -1.96
N LEU A 471 28.13 2.11 -2.94
CA LEU A 471 27.94 3.54 -2.63
C LEU A 471 26.51 3.85 -2.17
N GLY A 472 25.50 3.15 -2.70
CA GLY A 472 24.12 3.25 -2.20
C GLY A 472 23.89 2.65 -0.81
N ASP A 473 24.91 2.03 -0.21
CA ASP A 473 24.88 1.53 1.17
C ASP A 473 25.58 2.48 2.16
N TRP A 474 26.17 3.60 1.68
CA TRP A 474 26.84 4.60 2.53
C TRP A 474 25.81 5.56 3.11
N HIS A 475 25.95 5.91 4.40
CA HIS A 475 25.03 6.84 5.07
C HIS A 475 24.86 8.13 4.25
N GLY A 476 23.61 8.51 3.94
CA GLY A 476 23.31 9.72 3.18
C GLY A 476 23.58 9.64 1.67
N VAL A 477 23.95 8.48 1.12
CA VAL A 477 24.28 8.33 -0.31
C VAL A 477 23.27 7.41 -1.00
N THR A 478 22.59 7.91 -2.03
CA THR A 478 21.75 7.07 -2.92
C THR A 478 22.38 6.97 -4.31
N THR A 479 22.25 5.81 -4.96
CA THR A 479 22.73 5.59 -6.32
C THR A 479 21.65 5.14 -7.29
N ASP A 480 21.82 5.46 -8.57
CA ASP A 480 21.03 4.83 -9.65
C ASP A 480 21.33 3.33 -9.79
N ALA A 481 20.53 2.65 -10.62
CA ALA A 481 20.69 1.22 -10.91
C ALA A 481 22.00 0.85 -11.66
N GLN A 482 22.92 1.79 -11.87
CA GLN A 482 24.29 1.56 -12.34
C GLN A 482 25.36 1.90 -11.29
N GLY A 483 24.95 2.20 -10.04
CA GLY A 483 25.84 2.53 -8.93
C GLY A 483 26.44 3.93 -9.02
N ARG A 484 25.81 4.85 -9.77
CA ARG A 484 26.22 6.27 -9.85
C ARG A 484 25.44 7.09 -8.84
N VAL A 485 26.10 8.01 -8.14
CA VAL A 485 25.46 8.78 -7.05
C VAL A 485 24.44 9.76 -7.62
N THR A 486 23.21 9.70 -7.09
CA THR A 486 22.05 10.54 -7.49
C THR A 486 21.57 11.45 -6.37
N ILE A 487 21.67 11.02 -5.12
CA ILE A 487 21.33 11.81 -3.93
C ILE A 487 22.51 11.77 -2.97
N LEU A 488 22.87 12.93 -2.43
CA LEU A 488 23.78 13.06 -1.29
C LEU A 488 23.11 13.96 -0.26
N ASP A 489 22.66 13.37 0.85
CA ASP A 489 21.96 14.05 1.94
C ASP A 489 22.68 13.74 3.26
N LEU A 490 23.26 14.77 3.89
CA LEU A 490 24.02 14.67 5.14
C LEU A 490 23.59 15.76 6.15
N ILE A 491 22.29 16.06 6.19
CA ILE A 491 21.67 17.00 7.13
C ILE A 491 21.97 16.65 8.61
N GLU A 492 22.18 17.65 9.46
CA GLU A 492 22.38 17.54 10.94
C GLU A 492 23.50 16.58 11.39
N ASN A 493 24.45 16.26 10.50
CA ASN A 493 25.41 15.15 10.68
C ASN A 493 26.79 15.60 11.22
N GLY A 494 26.94 16.84 11.69
CA GLY A 494 28.17 17.34 12.30
C GLY A 494 29.38 17.44 11.34
N LEU A 495 29.13 17.59 10.04
CA LEU A 495 30.15 17.83 9.02
C LEU A 495 30.95 19.08 9.38
N SER A 496 32.26 18.93 9.60
CA SER A 496 33.13 19.99 10.11
C SER A 496 34.45 20.04 9.34
N GLY A 497 34.61 21.08 8.52
CA GLY A 497 35.74 21.18 7.59
C GLY A 497 35.40 22.01 6.35
N THR A 498 35.61 21.47 5.15
CA THR A 498 35.35 22.16 3.88
C THR A 498 34.75 21.24 2.83
N ILE A 499 33.84 21.74 1.99
CA ILE A 499 33.34 21.04 0.79
C ILE A 499 34.51 20.91 -0.23
N PRO A 500 34.83 19.71 -0.75
CA PRO A 500 35.92 19.50 -1.71
C PRO A 500 35.51 19.87 -3.14
N THR A 501 36.48 20.19 -3.99
CA THR A 501 36.28 20.41 -5.43
C THR A 501 35.78 19.17 -6.18
N GLU A 502 36.17 18.00 -5.68
CA GLU A 502 35.93 16.68 -6.25
C GLU A 502 34.44 16.31 -6.28
N LEU A 503 33.62 16.90 -5.41
CA LEU A 503 32.16 16.71 -5.39
C LEU A 503 31.51 17.10 -6.72
N GLY A 504 32.07 18.10 -7.41
CA GLY A 504 31.66 18.53 -8.75
C GLY A 504 31.84 17.50 -9.87
N SER A 505 32.37 16.31 -9.57
CA SER A 505 32.51 15.20 -10.51
C SER A 505 31.37 14.16 -10.46
N LEU A 506 30.46 14.27 -9.48
CA LEU A 506 29.29 13.39 -9.31
C LEU A 506 28.25 13.63 -10.42
N ALA A 507 28.56 13.25 -11.65
CA ALA A 507 27.82 13.62 -12.87
C ALA A 507 26.37 13.10 -12.98
N LYS A 508 25.88 12.38 -11.97
CA LYS A 508 24.51 11.88 -11.84
C LYS A 508 23.73 12.50 -10.67
N LEU A 509 24.38 13.34 -9.86
CA LEU A 509 23.78 13.97 -8.69
C LEU A 509 22.63 14.90 -9.11
N ASP A 510 21.47 14.65 -8.52
CA ASP A 510 20.21 15.38 -8.69
C ASP A 510 19.92 16.22 -7.43
N TYR A 511 20.13 15.63 -6.26
CA TYR A 511 19.90 16.25 -4.97
C TYR A 511 21.20 16.28 -4.15
N LEU A 512 21.55 17.45 -3.64
CA LEU A 512 22.64 17.65 -2.68
C LEU A 512 22.14 18.49 -1.50
N SER A 513 21.99 17.88 -0.32
CA SER A 513 21.74 18.60 0.93
C SER A 513 22.84 18.34 1.95
N LEU A 514 23.40 19.41 2.51
CA LEU A 514 24.36 19.40 3.61
C LEU A 514 23.90 20.36 4.73
N HIS A 515 22.60 20.65 4.85
CA HIS A 515 22.08 21.71 5.72
C HIS A 515 22.27 21.44 7.22
N ASP A 516 22.22 22.48 8.05
CA ASP A 516 22.42 22.46 9.51
C ASP A 516 23.69 21.67 9.93
N ASN A 517 24.86 22.23 9.61
CA ASN A 517 26.16 21.57 9.81
C ASN A 517 27.29 22.58 10.12
N ASP A 518 28.46 22.09 10.53
CA ASP A 518 29.66 22.88 10.90
C ASP A 518 30.61 23.13 9.68
N LEU A 519 30.13 23.10 8.43
CA LEU A 519 30.99 23.27 7.26
C LEU A 519 31.54 24.70 7.17
N SER A 520 32.74 24.84 6.63
CA SER A 520 33.44 26.13 6.52
C SER A 520 34.21 26.25 5.20
N GLY A 521 34.95 27.35 5.03
CA GLY A 521 35.68 27.63 3.80
C GLY A 521 34.80 28.34 2.78
N THR A 522 34.78 27.86 1.53
CA THR A 522 34.07 28.50 0.41
C THR A 522 33.35 27.47 -0.45
N ILE A 523 32.18 27.82 -0.99
CA ILE A 523 31.46 26.99 -1.97
C ILE A 523 32.38 26.76 -3.21
N PRO A 524 32.65 25.50 -3.62
CA PRO A 524 33.50 25.23 -4.79
C PRO A 524 32.85 25.68 -6.10
N THR A 525 33.64 26.29 -6.99
CA THR A 525 33.24 26.59 -8.38
C THR A 525 32.81 25.35 -9.16
N GLU A 526 33.39 24.21 -8.80
CA GLU A 526 33.25 22.91 -9.46
C GLU A 526 31.85 22.30 -9.28
N LEU A 527 31.06 22.70 -8.28
CA LEU A 527 29.65 22.30 -8.16
C LEU A 527 28.84 22.75 -9.38
N GLY A 528 29.24 23.84 -10.05
CA GLY A 528 28.66 24.31 -11.30
C GLY A 528 28.78 23.35 -12.50
N ASN A 529 29.47 22.21 -12.34
CA ASN A 529 29.52 21.14 -13.36
C ASN A 529 28.40 20.09 -13.21
N LEU A 530 27.63 20.11 -12.12
CA LEU A 530 26.63 19.10 -11.78
C LEU A 530 25.34 19.27 -12.60
N ALA A 531 25.42 18.95 -13.90
CA ALA A 531 24.38 19.26 -14.88
C ALA A 531 23.00 18.63 -14.65
N ASN A 532 22.88 17.64 -13.75
CA ASN A 532 21.60 17.02 -13.38
C ASN A 532 21.00 17.56 -12.08
N LEU A 533 21.71 18.43 -11.34
CA LEU A 533 21.33 18.86 -10.01
C LEU A 533 20.08 19.75 -10.05
N ARG A 534 18.98 19.32 -9.39
CA ARG A 534 17.73 20.07 -9.22
C ARG A 534 17.63 20.73 -7.86
N LEU A 535 18.27 20.19 -6.83
CA LEU A 535 18.32 20.76 -5.48
C LEU A 535 19.75 20.88 -4.97
N LEU A 536 20.11 22.09 -4.54
CA LEU A 536 21.33 22.39 -3.78
C LEU A 536 20.95 23.09 -2.48
N ASP A 537 21.06 22.37 -1.37
CA ASP A 537 20.86 22.91 -0.03
C ASP A 537 22.18 22.86 0.75
N LEU A 538 22.66 24.04 1.13
CA LEU A 538 23.83 24.25 1.98
C LEU A 538 23.47 25.18 3.16
N SER A 539 22.19 25.29 3.53
CA SER A 539 21.74 26.25 4.55
C SER A 539 22.35 25.96 5.92
N ASP A 540 22.35 26.99 6.78
CA ASP A 540 22.68 26.88 8.20
C ASP A 540 24.03 26.19 8.46
N ASN A 541 25.05 26.75 7.78
CA ASN A 541 26.43 26.31 7.85
C ASN A 541 27.39 27.50 8.05
N GLY A 542 28.67 27.23 8.29
CA GLY A 542 29.72 28.24 8.44
C GLY A 542 30.44 28.66 7.15
N LEU A 543 29.83 28.51 5.96
CA LEU A 543 30.49 28.81 4.68
C LEU A 543 30.72 30.32 4.49
N THR A 544 31.77 30.67 3.76
CA THR A 544 32.23 32.06 3.56
C THR A 544 32.69 32.31 2.12
N GLY A 545 33.20 33.51 1.83
CA GLY A 545 33.65 33.88 0.49
C GLY A 545 32.49 34.28 -0.42
N ALA A 546 32.70 34.26 -1.74
CA ALA A 546 31.68 34.67 -2.71
C ALA A 546 30.93 33.47 -3.31
N ILE A 547 29.64 33.65 -3.58
CA ILE A 547 28.84 32.66 -4.32
C ILE A 547 29.44 32.50 -5.73
N PRO A 548 29.80 31.27 -6.17
CA PRO A 548 30.30 31.04 -7.52
C PRO A 548 29.26 31.40 -8.58
N ALA A 549 29.66 32.19 -9.59
CA ALA A 549 28.79 32.47 -10.73
C ALA A 549 28.51 31.20 -11.57
N GLU A 550 29.42 30.23 -11.45
CA GLU A 550 29.43 28.91 -12.04
C GLU A 550 28.26 28.03 -11.60
N LEU A 551 27.67 28.25 -10.40
CA LEU A 551 26.42 27.56 -10.01
C LEU A 551 25.29 27.85 -11.00
N GLY A 552 25.26 29.06 -11.58
CA GLY A 552 24.31 29.44 -12.62
C GLY A 552 24.57 28.81 -14.00
N ASN A 553 25.50 27.86 -14.12
CA ASN A 553 25.61 26.97 -15.28
C ASN A 553 24.69 25.74 -15.15
N ILE A 554 24.17 25.44 -13.96
CA ILE A 554 23.31 24.28 -13.69
C ILE A 554 21.91 24.56 -14.23
N ALA A 555 21.66 24.17 -15.48
CA ALA A 555 20.42 24.48 -16.19
C ALA A 555 19.14 23.83 -15.61
N ASN A 556 19.29 22.84 -14.73
CA ASN A 556 18.19 22.09 -14.10
C ASN A 556 17.94 22.51 -12.64
N LEU A 557 18.67 23.47 -12.08
CA LEU A 557 18.56 23.85 -10.67
C LEU A 557 17.20 24.53 -10.39
N LEU A 558 16.37 23.87 -9.59
CA LEU A 558 15.05 24.33 -9.20
C LEU A 558 15.05 24.93 -7.79
N PHE A 559 15.77 24.30 -6.86
CA PHE A 559 15.85 24.67 -5.45
C PHE A 559 17.30 25.04 -5.09
N LEU A 560 17.51 26.20 -4.48
CA LEU A 560 18.83 26.66 -4.02
C LEU A 560 18.72 27.34 -2.66
N HIS A 561 19.19 26.66 -1.62
CA HIS A 561 19.23 27.19 -0.26
C HIS A 561 20.69 27.40 0.20
N LEU A 562 20.98 28.61 0.65
CA LEU A 562 22.29 29.08 1.12
C LEU A 562 22.18 29.91 2.43
N SER A 563 20.99 30.08 3.01
CA SER A 563 20.72 30.89 4.22
C SER A 563 21.52 30.42 5.43
N GLY A 564 21.53 31.20 6.51
CA GLY A 564 22.31 30.91 7.72
C GLY A 564 23.84 31.02 7.59
N ASN A 565 24.38 31.15 6.37
CA ASN A 565 25.82 31.16 6.10
C ASN A 565 26.49 32.55 6.17
N GLY A 566 27.81 32.55 6.38
CA GLY A 566 28.69 33.74 6.40
C GLY A 566 29.18 34.20 5.02
N LEU A 567 28.33 34.10 3.99
CA LEU A 567 28.67 34.44 2.60
C LEU A 567 28.88 35.97 2.40
N THR A 568 29.62 36.33 1.35
CA THR A 568 30.11 37.70 1.12
C THR A 568 30.16 38.04 -0.38
N GLY A 569 30.43 39.31 -0.71
CA GLY A 569 30.57 39.75 -2.10
C GLY A 569 29.23 40.20 -2.68
N CYS A 570 28.74 39.52 -3.71
CA CYS A 570 27.49 39.85 -4.39
C CYS A 570 26.85 38.59 -5.00
N ILE A 571 25.53 38.61 -5.20
CA ILE A 571 24.77 37.49 -5.78
C ILE A 571 24.98 37.48 -7.32
N PRO A 572 25.48 36.38 -7.92
CA PRO A 572 25.57 36.26 -9.36
C PRO A 572 24.20 36.37 -10.04
N ALA A 573 24.08 37.24 -11.04
CA ALA A 573 22.81 37.45 -11.76
C ALA A 573 22.32 36.20 -12.53
N SER A 574 23.17 35.19 -12.71
CA SER A 574 22.82 33.88 -13.26
C SER A 574 22.00 32.99 -12.30
N LEU A 575 21.91 33.34 -11.01
CA LEU A 575 21.13 32.61 -10.01
C LEU A 575 19.75 33.23 -9.73
N GLN A 576 19.46 34.42 -10.28
CA GLN A 576 18.19 35.12 -10.06
C GLN A 576 16.96 34.42 -10.67
N SER A 577 17.16 33.36 -11.45
CA SER A 577 16.10 32.60 -12.13
C SER A 577 15.90 31.17 -11.59
N VAL A 578 16.52 30.82 -10.45
CA VAL A 578 16.23 29.56 -9.75
C VAL A 578 14.83 29.62 -9.15
N MET A 579 14.05 28.54 -9.26
CA MET A 579 12.59 28.56 -9.07
C MET A 579 12.15 28.78 -7.62
N ASP A 580 12.91 28.22 -6.69
CA ASP A 580 12.74 28.35 -5.24
C ASP A 580 14.13 28.59 -4.63
N ASN A 581 14.30 29.68 -3.87
CA ASN A 581 15.59 30.06 -3.31
C ASN A 581 15.47 31.08 -2.17
N ASP A 582 16.47 31.12 -1.31
CA ASP A 582 16.57 31.96 -0.11
C ASP A 582 17.58 33.13 -0.25
N LEU A 583 17.94 33.49 -1.49
CA LEU A 583 19.04 34.41 -1.76
C LEU A 583 18.80 35.83 -1.21
N ASP A 584 17.56 36.19 -0.88
CA ASP A 584 17.18 37.41 -0.19
C ASP A 584 17.53 37.40 1.31
N GLN A 585 17.48 36.23 1.96
CA GLN A 585 17.86 36.04 3.36
C GLN A 585 19.37 36.23 3.60
N LEU A 586 20.20 36.15 2.55
CA LEU A 586 21.65 36.36 2.61
C LEU A 586 22.07 37.81 2.89
N GLY A 587 21.20 38.80 2.64
CA GLY A 587 21.53 40.22 2.81
C GLY A 587 22.63 40.75 1.87
N LEU A 588 22.88 40.09 0.73
CA LEU A 588 23.88 40.47 -0.27
C LEU A 588 23.22 41.21 -1.46
N GLU A 589 23.93 42.19 -2.04
CA GLU A 589 23.48 42.87 -3.28
C GLU A 589 23.78 42.00 -4.53
N PHE A 590 22.97 42.12 -5.58
CA PHE A 590 23.25 41.48 -6.88
C PHE A 590 24.49 42.09 -7.58
N CYS A 591 25.29 41.25 -8.23
CA CYS A 591 26.52 41.68 -8.89
C CYS A 591 26.26 42.62 -10.08
N THR A 592 26.47 43.92 -9.89
CA THR A 592 26.37 44.91 -10.96
C THR A 592 27.44 44.68 -12.04
N THR A 593 27.02 44.70 -13.31
CA THR A 593 27.97 44.59 -14.43
C THR A 593 28.93 45.77 -14.46
N ARG A 594 30.10 45.62 -15.10
CA ARG A 594 31.25 46.56 -15.04
C ARG A 594 31.01 47.91 -15.77
N ARG A 595 30.00 48.67 -15.36
CA ARG A 595 29.69 50.05 -15.78
C ARG A 595 29.55 51.05 -14.62
N GLU A 596 29.37 50.59 -13.38
CA GLU A 596 28.96 51.50 -12.28
C GLU A 596 30.01 51.66 -11.17
N GLN A 597 31.04 50.81 -11.10
CA GLN A 597 32.20 51.02 -10.22
C GLN A 597 33.25 51.98 -10.83
N GLU A 598 32.92 53.28 -10.94
CA GLU A 598 33.92 54.36 -11.12
C GLU A 598 33.77 55.52 -10.10
N ALA A 599 32.91 55.34 -9.09
CA ALA A 599 32.83 56.13 -7.86
C ALA A 599 32.48 55.15 -6.71
N VAL A 600 33.00 55.24 -5.48
CA VAL A 600 33.73 56.31 -4.78
C VAL A 600 34.97 55.73 -4.04
N THR A 601 36.05 56.50 -3.90
CA THR A 601 37.25 56.11 -3.13
C THR A 601 37.13 56.37 -1.62
N PRO A 602 37.59 55.46 -0.73
CA PRO A 602 37.53 55.64 0.72
C PRO A 602 38.63 56.56 1.29
N THR A 603 38.43 57.05 2.52
CA THR A 603 39.42 57.81 3.32
C THR A 603 39.52 57.17 4.73
N PRO A 604 40.73 56.97 5.32
CA PRO A 604 40.91 56.04 6.43
C PRO A 604 40.67 56.59 7.85
N THR A 605 40.30 55.66 8.74
CA THR A 605 40.02 55.84 10.18
C THR A 605 41.28 55.96 11.06
N PRO A 606 41.26 56.77 12.14
CA PRO A 606 42.21 56.69 13.25
C PRO A 606 41.66 55.91 14.48
N THR A 607 42.54 55.26 15.24
CA THR A 607 42.25 54.40 16.41
C THR A 607 42.02 55.16 17.73
N LEU A 608 41.46 54.50 18.77
CA LEU A 608 42.08 54.30 20.12
C LEU A 608 41.16 53.73 21.24
N THR A 609 41.52 52.55 21.78
CA THR A 609 41.38 52.10 23.22
C THR A 609 39.99 51.89 23.90
N PRO A 610 39.89 51.10 25.02
CA PRO A 610 38.62 50.51 25.49
C PRO A 610 38.12 50.88 26.93
N THR A 611 36.88 50.42 27.23
CA THR A 611 36.19 50.24 28.55
C THR A 611 35.87 51.47 29.44
N PRO A 612 34.86 51.43 30.36
CA PRO A 612 33.80 50.42 30.61
C PRO A 612 32.35 50.97 30.78
N THR A 613 31.38 50.03 30.88
CA THR A 613 30.04 50.02 31.54
C THR A 613 29.18 51.31 31.70
N PRO A 614 27.90 51.33 31.25
CA PRO A 614 26.96 52.45 31.44
C PRO A 614 26.08 52.36 32.71
N THR A 615 25.48 53.49 33.11
CA THR A 615 24.31 53.64 34.00
C THR A 615 23.68 55.03 33.73
N PRO A 616 22.41 55.33 34.08
CA PRO A 616 21.38 55.40 33.03
C PRO A 616 20.60 56.73 32.95
N THR A 617 19.65 56.78 31.99
CA THR A 617 18.58 57.80 31.81
C THR A 617 19.07 59.22 31.37
N PRO A 618 18.26 60.07 30.68
CA PRO A 618 16.83 59.94 30.39
C PRO A 618 16.36 60.11 28.93
N THR A 619 15.10 59.74 28.74
CA THR A 619 14.25 59.82 27.53
C THR A 619 13.94 61.26 27.07
N PRO A 620 13.84 61.47 25.73
CA PRO A 620 12.70 62.18 25.15
C PRO A 620 12.09 61.38 23.97
N THR A 621 10.91 60.79 24.10
CA THR A 621 9.58 61.39 23.86
C THR A 621 9.31 61.72 22.38
N ALA A 622 8.64 60.77 21.72
CA ALA A 622 7.66 60.85 20.60
C ALA A 622 7.74 62.01 19.55
N ALA A 623 7.45 61.80 18.26
CA ALA A 623 6.53 60.80 17.72
C ALA A 623 6.72 60.49 16.21
N SER A 624 6.49 59.23 15.84
CA SER A 624 5.84 58.82 14.58
C SER A 624 5.19 57.47 14.82
N THR A 625 3.85 57.39 14.77
CA THR A 625 3.09 56.16 15.03
C THR A 625 2.72 55.46 13.72
N PRO A 626 3.19 54.23 13.48
CA PRO A 626 2.46 53.25 12.69
C PRO A 626 1.11 52.93 13.36
N THR A 627 0.17 52.39 12.59
CA THR A 627 -1.16 51.97 13.07
C THR A 627 -1.13 50.65 13.86
N PRO A 628 -2.11 50.41 14.75
CA PRO A 628 -2.18 49.17 15.53
C PRO A 628 -2.69 48.01 14.65
N MET A 629 -1.78 47.28 14.03
CA MET A 629 -2.09 46.11 13.20
C MET A 629 -2.07 44.78 13.99
N PRO A 630 -1.11 44.52 14.93
CA PRO A 630 -1.01 43.22 15.61
C PRO A 630 -2.26 42.78 16.38
N ASP A 631 -3.02 43.72 16.94
CA ASP A 631 -4.24 43.42 17.72
C ASP A 631 -5.35 42.80 16.84
N ALA A 632 -5.42 43.16 15.55
CA ALA A 632 -6.43 42.67 14.63
C ALA A 632 -6.12 41.26 14.11
N THR A 633 -4.88 41.04 13.64
CA THR A 633 -4.38 39.72 13.21
C THR A 633 -4.45 38.70 14.34
N ARG A 634 -4.08 39.11 15.56
CA ARG A 634 -4.27 38.31 16.78
C ARG A 634 -5.74 37.98 17.02
N GLY A 635 -6.65 38.95 16.91
CA GLY A 635 -8.09 38.73 17.08
C GLY A 635 -8.67 37.69 16.10
N ILE A 636 -8.19 37.67 14.85
CA ILE A 636 -8.55 36.64 13.85
C ILE A 636 -8.08 35.26 14.29
N LEU A 637 -6.81 35.13 14.72
CA LEU A 637 -6.28 33.85 15.18
C LEU A 637 -6.95 33.39 16.49
N GLU A 638 -7.23 34.28 17.44
CA GLU A 638 -8.00 33.95 18.65
C GLU A 638 -9.45 33.55 18.34
N ALA A 639 -10.05 34.02 17.25
CA ALA A 639 -11.34 33.57 16.77
C ALA A 639 -11.25 32.19 16.09
N PHE A 640 -10.25 31.98 15.24
CA PHE A 640 -9.94 30.68 14.62
C PHE A 640 -9.78 29.58 15.67
N TYR A 641 -8.94 29.82 16.67
CA TYR A 641 -8.72 28.93 17.81
C TYR A 641 -10.02 28.52 18.50
N ARG A 642 -10.95 29.46 18.71
CA ARG A 642 -12.23 29.20 19.40
C ARG A 642 -13.24 28.49 18.51
N ALA A 643 -13.25 28.79 17.21
CA ALA A 643 -14.12 28.15 16.24
C ALA A 643 -13.76 26.68 16.06
N THR A 644 -12.46 26.37 15.95
CA THR A 644 -11.99 25.02 15.59
C THR A 644 -11.55 24.15 16.79
N GLY A 645 -12.07 24.44 17.99
CA GLY A 645 -11.92 23.59 19.17
C GLY A 645 -10.57 23.64 19.89
N GLY A 646 -9.84 24.75 19.77
CA GLY A 646 -8.43 24.95 20.16
C GLY A 646 -7.96 24.46 21.53
N ASP A 647 -8.83 24.46 22.54
CA ASP A 647 -8.52 23.91 23.86
C ASP A 647 -8.25 22.38 23.83
N ASN A 648 -8.63 21.70 22.73
CA ASN A 648 -8.49 20.26 22.50
C ASN A 648 -7.49 19.89 21.38
N TRP A 649 -6.86 20.87 20.71
CA TRP A 649 -5.85 20.58 19.69
C TRP A 649 -4.67 19.79 20.28
N ARG A 650 -4.03 18.95 19.45
CA ARG A 650 -2.85 18.12 19.82
C ARG A 650 -1.66 18.98 20.24
N ASN A 651 -1.52 20.18 19.67
CA ASN A 651 -0.55 21.21 20.02
C ASN A 651 -1.19 22.61 19.85
N ASN A 652 -1.37 23.31 20.97
CA ASN A 652 -1.82 24.70 21.02
C ASN A 652 -0.77 25.64 21.64
N THR A 653 0.53 25.29 21.53
CA THR A 653 1.62 26.04 22.17
C THR A 653 1.58 27.53 21.81
N ASN A 654 1.60 28.36 22.85
CA ASN A 654 1.52 29.83 22.81
C ASN A 654 0.22 30.46 22.26
N TRP A 655 -0.78 29.67 21.81
CA TRP A 655 -2.09 30.23 21.45
C TRP A 655 -2.82 30.82 22.67
N LEU A 656 -3.60 31.88 22.43
CA LEU A 656 -4.20 32.74 23.47
C LEU A 656 -3.22 33.35 24.49
N SER A 657 -1.90 33.25 24.27
CA SER A 657 -0.87 33.73 25.21
C SER A 657 -0.40 35.15 24.91
N GLY A 658 0.40 35.73 25.81
CA GLY A 658 1.07 37.01 25.59
C GLY A 658 2.26 36.98 24.62
N ALA A 659 2.63 35.82 24.07
CA ALA A 659 3.78 35.68 23.17
C ALA A 659 3.55 36.35 21.79
N PRO A 660 4.60 36.79 21.07
CA PRO A 660 4.56 37.18 19.67
C PRO A 660 3.89 36.14 18.76
N LEU A 661 3.27 36.57 17.65
CA LEU A 661 2.52 35.65 16.78
C LEU A 661 3.43 34.61 16.10
N GLY A 662 4.65 34.97 15.69
CA GLY A 662 5.63 34.01 15.15
C GLY A 662 6.20 33.01 16.18
N GLU A 663 5.80 33.09 17.45
CA GLU A 663 6.08 32.06 18.47
C GLU A 663 4.87 31.12 18.71
N TRP A 664 3.73 31.33 18.03
CA TRP A 664 2.55 30.47 18.13
C TRP A 664 2.74 29.23 17.26
N HIS A 665 2.37 28.05 17.77
CA HIS A 665 2.52 26.81 17.00
C HIS A 665 1.76 26.91 15.67
N GLY A 666 2.44 26.60 14.57
CA GLY A 666 1.89 26.67 13.22
C GLY A 666 1.90 28.07 12.58
N VAL A 667 2.33 29.12 13.28
CA VAL A 667 2.30 30.50 12.76
C VAL A 667 3.70 30.98 12.43
N SER A 668 3.91 31.53 11.23
CA SER A 668 5.15 32.24 10.87
C SER A 668 4.83 33.67 10.42
N THR A 669 5.79 34.57 10.62
CA THR A 669 5.65 36.00 10.30
C THR A 669 6.83 36.54 9.49
N ASP A 670 6.60 37.62 8.77
CA ASP A 670 7.67 38.45 8.19
C ASP A 670 8.48 39.22 9.26
N ALA A 671 9.45 40.02 8.80
CA ALA A 671 10.30 40.85 9.67
C ALA A 671 9.53 41.98 10.39
N GLU A 672 8.37 42.37 9.86
CA GLU A 672 7.43 43.34 10.43
C GLU A 672 6.48 42.71 11.47
N GLY A 673 6.41 41.37 11.55
CA GLY A 673 5.56 40.61 12.47
C GLY A 673 4.15 40.32 11.95
N LEU A 674 3.92 40.44 10.65
CA LEU A 674 2.67 40.11 9.96
C LEU A 674 2.66 38.62 9.59
N VAL A 675 1.51 37.96 9.72
CA VAL A 675 1.41 36.50 9.52
C VAL A 675 1.45 36.14 8.03
N THR A 676 2.45 35.34 7.65
CA THR A 676 2.70 34.88 6.28
C THR A 676 2.44 33.38 6.10
N ARG A 677 2.49 32.58 7.17
CA ARG A 677 2.19 31.14 7.15
C ARG A 677 1.31 30.74 8.32
N LEU A 678 0.29 29.91 8.03
CA LEU A 678 -0.53 29.21 9.02
C LEU A 678 -0.58 27.72 8.64
N ASN A 679 0.06 26.89 9.45
CA ASN A 679 0.19 25.44 9.23
C ASN A 679 -0.25 24.69 10.49
N LEU A 680 -1.43 24.06 10.43
CA LEU A 680 -2.08 23.35 11.54
C LEU A 680 -2.67 22.01 11.06
N VAL A 681 -2.03 21.37 10.09
CA VAL A 681 -2.38 20.02 9.62
C VAL A 681 -2.36 19.05 10.81
N ALA A 682 -3.28 18.08 10.80
CA ALA A 682 -3.43 17.01 11.79
C ALA A 682 -3.19 17.39 13.25
N ASN A 683 -3.70 18.56 13.63
CA ASN A 683 -3.63 19.08 14.97
C ASN A 683 -4.94 18.83 15.75
N GLY A 684 -5.89 18.07 15.19
CA GLY A 684 -7.17 17.76 15.84
C GLY A 684 -8.12 18.96 15.86
N LEU A 685 -8.08 19.78 14.80
CA LEU A 685 -9.06 20.85 14.59
C LEU A 685 -10.41 20.22 14.28
N MET A 686 -11.43 20.56 15.07
CA MET A 686 -12.83 20.18 14.84
C MET A 686 -13.61 21.39 14.34
N GLY A 687 -14.90 21.25 13.99
CA GLY A 687 -15.79 22.40 13.75
C GLY A 687 -15.48 23.19 12.47
N GLU A 688 -16.01 24.41 12.36
CA GLU A 688 -16.00 25.18 11.10
C GLU A 688 -14.79 26.11 10.97
N ILE A 689 -14.26 26.27 9.74
CA ILE A 689 -13.29 27.32 9.40
C ILE A 689 -14.03 28.68 9.44
N PRO A 690 -13.66 29.64 10.30
CA PRO A 690 -14.37 30.92 10.37
C PRO A 690 -13.99 31.87 9.23
N SER A 691 -14.97 32.67 8.78
CA SER A 691 -14.83 33.67 7.71
C SER A 691 -13.69 34.67 7.95
N GLU A 692 -13.40 34.96 9.21
CA GLU A 692 -12.42 35.92 9.68
C GLU A 692 -10.99 35.61 9.21
N VAL A 693 -10.68 34.34 8.86
CA VAL A 693 -9.39 33.93 8.28
C VAL A 693 -9.09 34.69 6.98
N GLY A 694 -10.10 35.09 6.21
CA GLY A 694 -9.96 35.90 5.00
C GLY A 694 -9.35 37.30 5.20
N GLY A 695 -9.23 37.76 6.46
CA GLY A 695 -8.57 39.02 6.83
C GLY A 695 -7.09 38.90 7.20
N LEU A 696 -6.46 37.75 6.96
CA LEU A 696 -5.01 37.56 7.10
C LEU A 696 -4.28 38.04 5.82
N ASP A 697 -4.37 39.34 5.52
CA ASP A 697 -3.99 39.95 4.23
C ASP A 697 -2.62 39.55 3.64
N ASN A 698 -1.64 39.14 4.47
CA ASN A 698 -0.27 38.79 4.06
C ASN A 698 0.01 37.27 4.04
N LEU A 699 -1.02 36.44 4.24
CA LEU A 699 -0.89 34.99 4.29
C LEU A 699 -0.53 34.41 2.91
N GLU A 700 0.62 33.75 2.81
CA GLU A 700 1.09 33.07 1.60
C GLU A 700 0.83 31.55 1.64
N PHE A 701 0.75 30.95 2.83
CA PHE A 701 0.56 29.51 3.00
C PHE A 701 -0.48 29.21 4.09
N LEU A 702 -1.54 28.48 3.73
CA LEU A 702 -2.57 27.99 4.62
C LEU A 702 -2.74 26.47 4.47
N SER A 703 -2.34 25.71 5.49
CA SER A 703 -2.48 24.25 5.51
C SER A 703 -3.21 23.80 6.78
N LEU A 704 -4.41 23.24 6.60
CA LEU A 704 -5.30 22.70 7.64
C LEU A 704 -5.68 21.23 7.35
N HIS A 705 -4.93 20.58 6.46
CA HIS A 705 -5.11 19.22 5.97
C HIS A 705 -5.18 18.16 7.10
N VAL A 706 -5.76 16.98 6.86
CA VAL A 706 -5.80 15.83 7.79
C VAL A 706 -6.36 16.16 9.19
N ASN A 707 -7.48 16.87 9.26
CA ASN A 707 -8.15 17.28 10.51
C ASN A 707 -9.62 16.80 10.54
N GLU A 708 -10.39 17.26 11.53
CA GLU A 708 -11.82 16.95 11.75
C GLU A 708 -12.68 18.21 11.46
N LEU A 709 -12.22 19.10 10.57
CA LEU A 709 -12.94 20.33 10.21
C LEU A 709 -14.18 20.01 9.37
N SER A 710 -15.29 20.65 9.71
CA SER A 710 -16.62 20.46 9.12
C SER A 710 -17.21 21.79 8.65
N GLY A 711 -18.47 21.79 8.19
CA GLY A 711 -19.10 22.97 7.60
C GLY A 711 -18.57 23.26 6.19
N THR A 712 -18.59 24.51 5.75
CA THR A 712 -18.24 24.91 4.38
C THR A 712 -16.92 25.68 4.31
N ILE A 713 -16.18 25.54 3.20
CA ILE A 713 -15.05 26.42 2.88
C ILE A 713 -15.54 27.88 2.79
N PRO A 714 -15.00 28.84 3.57
CA PRO A 714 -15.46 30.23 3.53
C PRO A 714 -15.11 30.92 2.21
N PRO A 715 -16.07 31.59 1.53
CA PRO A 715 -15.78 32.43 0.36
C PRO A 715 -14.77 33.55 0.66
N GLU A 716 -14.70 34.00 1.92
CA GLU A 716 -13.74 35.00 2.40
C GLU A 716 -12.28 34.56 2.28
N LEU A 717 -11.95 33.26 2.17
CA LEU A 717 -10.58 32.85 1.83
C LEU A 717 -10.14 33.42 0.47
N GLY A 718 -11.08 33.75 -0.41
CA GLY A 718 -10.85 34.41 -1.70
C GLY A 718 -10.36 35.87 -1.63
N SER A 719 -10.25 36.50 -0.45
CA SER A 719 -9.60 37.81 -0.31
C SER A 719 -8.10 37.76 0.01
N LEU A 720 -7.54 36.57 0.25
CA LEU A 720 -6.13 36.37 0.61
C LEU A 720 -5.20 36.52 -0.60
N ALA A 721 -5.07 37.74 -1.13
CA ALA A 721 -4.42 38.02 -2.42
C ALA A 721 -2.95 37.56 -2.54
N ASN A 722 -2.26 37.31 -1.43
CA ASN A 722 -0.87 36.81 -1.40
C ASN A 722 -0.76 35.27 -1.31
N LEU A 723 -1.88 34.55 -1.17
CA LEU A 723 -1.90 33.11 -0.93
C LEU A 723 -1.38 32.33 -2.15
N LYS A 724 -0.33 31.54 -1.91
CA LYS A 724 0.33 30.62 -2.85
C LYS A 724 -0.09 29.17 -2.61
N TYR A 725 -0.37 28.79 -1.36
CA TYR A 725 -0.69 27.40 -0.99
C TYR A 725 -1.96 27.34 -0.12
N LEU A 726 -2.95 26.54 -0.55
CA LEU A 726 -4.20 26.32 0.17
C LEU A 726 -4.53 24.83 0.26
N HIS A 727 -4.19 24.21 1.40
CA HIS A 727 -4.36 22.77 1.62
C HIS A 727 -5.38 22.51 2.73
N LEU A 728 -6.57 22.05 2.36
CA LEU A 728 -7.71 21.74 3.25
C LEU A 728 -8.19 20.28 3.12
N GLY A 729 -7.43 19.42 2.43
CA GLY A 729 -7.82 18.03 2.18
C GLY A 729 -7.96 17.18 3.45
N SER A 730 -8.52 15.98 3.34
CA SER A 730 -8.63 14.98 4.43
C SER A 730 -9.31 15.58 5.68
N ASN A 731 -10.54 16.03 5.51
CA ASN A 731 -11.38 16.67 6.53
C ASN A 731 -12.86 16.27 6.30
N GLU A 732 -13.79 16.82 7.11
CA GLU A 732 -15.24 16.68 6.95
C GLU A 732 -15.88 17.90 6.24
N LEU A 733 -15.12 18.68 5.46
CA LEU A 733 -15.63 19.88 4.80
C LEU A 733 -16.68 19.52 3.74
N SER A 734 -17.69 20.37 3.60
CA SER A 734 -18.92 20.10 2.86
C SER A 734 -19.39 21.32 2.07
N GLY A 735 -20.43 21.14 1.26
CA GLY A 735 -20.94 22.21 0.39
C GLY A 735 -20.06 22.44 -0.85
N MET A 736 -20.38 23.49 -1.61
CA MET A 736 -19.70 23.81 -2.86
C MET A 736 -18.34 24.48 -2.64
N ILE A 737 -17.38 24.20 -3.52
CA ILE A 737 -16.13 24.97 -3.65
C ILE A 737 -16.49 26.43 -3.96
N PRO A 738 -16.03 27.43 -3.17
CA PRO A 738 -16.34 28.83 -3.45
C PRO A 738 -15.65 29.31 -4.73
N LYS A 739 -16.45 29.82 -5.68
CA LYS A 739 -15.93 30.50 -6.89
C LYS A 739 -15.01 31.69 -6.54
N GLU A 740 -15.18 32.28 -5.35
CA GLU A 740 -14.35 33.35 -4.81
C GLU A 740 -12.88 32.93 -4.63
N LEU A 741 -12.57 31.64 -4.50
CA LEU A 741 -11.18 31.15 -4.55
C LEU A 741 -10.50 31.48 -5.88
N GLY A 742 -11.25 31.62 -6.99
CA GLY A 742 -10.73 32.05 -8.29
C GLY A 742 -10.15 33.47 -8.33
N ASN A 743 -10.28 34.26 -7.25
CA ASN A 743 -9.61 35.56 -7.13
C ASN A 743 -8.13 35.46 -6.73
N LEU A 744 -7.67 34.29 -6.27
CA LEU A 744 -6.34 34.07 -5.69
C LEU A 744 -5.26 33.96 -6.78
N ALA A 745 -4.99 35.04 -7.49
CA ALA A 745 -4.12 35.06 -8.68
C ALA A 745 -2.66 34.58 -8.45
N ASN A 746 -2.20 34.53 -7.20
CA ASN A 746 -0.88 34.02 -6.80
C ASN A 746 -0.90 32.54 -6.38
N LEU A 747 -2.05 31.88 -6.35
CA LEU A 747 -2.19 30.50 -5.88
C LEU A 747 -1.48 29.53 -6.82
N GLU A 748 -0.57 28.75 -6.27
CA GLU A 748 0.20 27.70 -6.91
C GLU A 748 -0.40 26.33 -6.62
N ASP A 749 -0.79 26.03 -5.37
CA ASP A 749 -1.40 24.75 -5.01
C ASP A 749 -2.75 24.89 -4.30
N LEU A 750 -3.73 24.12 -4.77
CA LEU A 750 -5.08 24.02 -4.20
C LEU A 750 -5.45 22.55 -3.95
N TRP A 751 -5.38 22.11 -2.71
CA TRP A 751 -5.65 20.72 -2.29
C TRP A 751 -6.89 20.65 -1.40
N LEU A 752 -7.99 20.11 -1.93
CA LEU A 752 -9.30 19.96 -1.27
C LEU A 752 -9.78 18.49 -1.23
N ASN A 753 -8.91 17.53 -1.59
CA ASN A 753 -9.19 16.10 -1.65
C ASN A 753 -9.67 15.49 -0.33
N GLN A 754 -10.32 14.32 -0.35
CA GLN A 754 -10.80 13.62 0.85
C GLN A 754 -11.65 14.53 1.76
N ASN A 755 -12.78 14.99 1.22
CA ASN A 755 -13.78 15.76 1.93
C ASN A 755 -15.18 15.33 1.47
N SER A 756 -16.22 15.99 1.97
CA SER A 756 -17.63 15.84 1.55
C SER A 756 -18.09 17.01 0.66
N LEU A 757 -17.20 17.60 -0.14
CA LEU A 757 -17.54 18.73 -1.01
C LEU A 757 -18.46 18.27 -2.15
N GLU A 758 -19.46 19.10 -2.48
CA GLU A 758 -20.55 18.79 -3.41
C GLU A 758 -20.66 19.80 -4.56
N GLY A 759 -21.40 19.44 -5.61
CA GLY A 759 -21.67 20.32 -6.75
C GLY A 759 -20.48 20.53 -7.69
N GLY A 760 -20.62 21.46 -8.63
CA GLY A 760 -19.69 21.60 -9.75
C GLY A 760 -18.40 22.38 -9.45
N ILE A 761 -17.30 21.96 -10.09
CA ILE A 761 -16.02 22.67 -10.10
C ILE A 761 -16.23 24.10 -10.64
N PRO A 762 -15.91 25.17 -9.88
CA PRO A 762 -16.16 26.53 -10.34
C PRO A 762 -15.29 26.91 -11.54
N ARG A 763 -15.93 27.32 -12.63
CA ARG A 763 -15.24 27.85 -13.83
C ARG A 763 -14.33 29.04 -13.50
N GLU A 764 -14.67 29.83 -12.46
CA GLU A 764 -13.88 30.98 -12.01
C GLU A 764 -12.44 30.63 -11.58
N LEU A 765 -12.15 29.34 -11.29
CA LEU A 765 -10.79 28.84 -11.11
C LEU A 765 -9.90 29.06 -12.35
N GLU A 766 -10.47 29.32 -13.54
CA GLU A 766 -9.74 29.67 -14.79
C GLU A 766 -8.77 30.87 -14.66
N ASN A 767 -8.91 31.66 -13.59
CA ASN A 767 -8.14 32.87 -13.34
C ASN A 767 -6.90 32.64 -12.47
N LEU A 768 -6.70 31.42 -11.94
CA LEU A 768 -5.56 31.02 -11.12
C LEU A 768 -4.31 30.77 -11.99
N SER A 769 -3.81 31.81 -12.66
CA SER A 769 -2.75 31.68 -13.67
C SER A 769 -1.43 31.11 -13.16
N SER A 770 -1.20 31.12 -11.85
CA SER A 770 0.01 30.57 -11.21
C SER A 770 -0.15 29.10 -10.79
N LEU A 771 -1.34 28.50 -10.93
CA LEU A 771 -1.65 27.20 -10.35
C LEU A 771 -0.85 26.07 -11.03
N ARG A 772 -0.17 25.29 -10.19
CA ARG A 772 0.66 24.12 -10.47
C ARG A 772 -0.06 22.82 -10.07
N ALA A 773 -0.76 22.78 -8.94
CA ALA A 773 -1.58 21.63 -8.53
C ALA A 773 -3.05 21.98 -8.22
N LEU A 774 -3.97 21.22 -8.82
CA LEU A 774 -5.39 21.22 -8.52
C LEU A 774 -5.83 19.80 -8.11
N VAL A 775 -6.03 19.59 -6.81
CA VAL A 775 -6.21 18.27 -6.21
C VAL A 775 -7.54 18.23 -5.45
N LEU A 776 -8.58 17.70 -6.11
CA LEU A 776 -9.97 17.67 -5.63
C LEU A 776 -10.52 16.24 -5.45
N ALA A 777 -9.67 15.23 -5.59
CA ALA A 777 -10.06 13.81 -5.60
C ALA A 777 -10.69 13.30 -4.29
N GLN A 778 -11.54 12.28 -4.34
CA GLN A 778 -12.26 11.72 -3.18
C GLN A 778 -13.16 12.79 -2.52
N ASN A 779 -14.18 13.22 -3.27
CA ASN A 779 -15.24 14.14 -2.86
C ASN A 779 -16.58 13.69 -3.49
N SER A 780 -17.64 14.50 -3.37
CA SER A 780 -18.93 14.33 -4.05
C SER A 780 -19.18 15.41 -5.12
N LEU A 781 -18.14 15.85 -5.82
CA LEU A 781 -18.26 16.89 -6.85
C LEU A 781 -19.03 16.37 -8.08
N GLU A 782 -20.00 17.14 -8.54
CA GLU A 782 -20.96 16.76 -9.59
C GLU A 782 -20.70 17.48 -10.93
N GLY A 783 -21.20 16.88 -12.01
CA GLY A 783 -21.32 17.56 -13.31
C GLY A 783 -20.01 17.67 -14.09
N ARG A 784 -19.95 18.56 -15.08
CA ARG A 784 -18.86 18.55 -16.07
C ARG A 784 -17.52 19.07 -15.54
N VAL A 785 -16.43 18.47 -16.02
CA VAL A 785 -15.10 19.11 -15.98
C VAL A 785 -15.16 20.40 -16.82
N PRO A 786 -14.78 21.58 -16.27
CA PRO A 786 -14.88 22.85 -17.02
C PRO A 786 -13.87 22.93 -18.17
N GLU A 787 -14.35 23.33 -19.37
CA GLU A 787 -13.51 23.65 -20.53
C GLU A 787 -12.59 24.86 -20.25
N GLU A 788 -12.98 25.69 -19.28
CA GLU A 788 -12.25 26.88 -18.85
C GLU A 788 -10.92 26.56 -18.13
N LEU A 789 -10.74 25.34 -17.61
CA LEU A 789 -9.49 24.91 -16.93
C LEU A 789 -8.24 25.01 -17.82
N ARG A 790 -8.39 24.97 -19.15
CA ARG A 790 -7.28 25.13 -20.14
C ARG A 790 -6.41 26.38 -19.95
N ARG A 791 -6.90 27.37 -19.21
CA ARG A 791 -6.20 28.63 -18.95
C ARG A 791 -5.11 28.51 -17.88
N LEU A 792 -5.09 27.41 -17.14
CA LEU A 792 -4.10 27.09 -16.11
C LEU A 792 -2.79 26.60 -16.75
N ALA A 793 -2.14 27.45 -17.54
CA ALA A 793 -0.99 27.06 -18.38
C ALA A 793 0.26 26.61 -17.59
N ASN A 794 0.30 26.80 -16.27
CA ASN A 794 1.36 26.31 -15.38
C ASN A 794 0.99 25.00 -14.65
N LEU A 795 -0.20 24.45 -14.89
CA LEU A 795 -0.72 23.28 -14.17
C LEU A 795 0.08 22.03 -14.55
N ARG A 796 0.62 21.38 -13.52
CA ARG A 796 1.36 20.11 -13.55
C ARG A 796 0.50 18.93 -13.09
N THR A 797 -0.31 19.15 -12.06
CA THR A 797 -1.12 18.09 -11.43
C THR A 797 -2.60 18.45 -11.47
N LEU A 798 -3.39 17.64 -12.17
CA LEU A 798 -4.85 17.69 -12.14
C LEU A 798 -5.41 16.35 -11.63
N SER A 799 -5.94 16.35 -10.40
CA SER A 799 -6.47 15.14 -9.74
C SER A 799 -7.92 15.34 -9.30
N LEU A 800 -8.84 14.78 -10.08
CA LEU A 800 -10.30 14.83 -9.89
C LEU A 800 -10.90 13.43 -9.61
N ASN A 801 -10.05 12.42 -9.40
CA ASN A 801 -10.45 11.02 -9.21
C ASN A 801 -11.47 10.82 -8.08
N SER A 802 -12.32 9.80 -8.15
CA SER A 802 -13.29 9.45 -7.10
C SER A 802 -14.23 10.63 -6.76
N ASN A 803 -15.09 10.99 -7.71
CA ASN A 803 -16.11 12.02 -7.61
C ASN A 803 -17.37 11.58 -8.40
N GLN A 804 -18.34 12.47 -8.59
CA GLN A 804 -19.58 12.26 -9.36
C GLN A 804 -19.58 13.13 -10.64
N LEU A 805 -18.40 13.37 -11.22
CA LEU A 805 -18.26 14.23 -12.41
C LEU A 805 -18.79 13.50 -13.64
N SER A 806 -19.62 14.17 -14.43
CA SER A 806 -20.38 13.57 -15.53
C SER A 806 -20.33 14.38 -16.83
N GLY A 807 -20.66 13.72 -17.94
CA GLY A 807 -20.50 14.27 -19.29
C GLY A 807 -19.11 13.97 -19.87
N THR A 808 -18.68 14.73 -20.88
CA THR A 808 -17.45 14.42 -21.63
C THR A 808 -16.20 15.08 -21.05
N ILE A 809 -15.06 14.39 -21.14
CA ILE A 809 -13.74 15.01 -21.01
C ILE A 809 -13.61 16.11 -22.10
N PRO A 810 -13.28 17.37 -21.77
CA PRO A 810 -13.10 18.42 -22.77
C PRO A 810 -11.85 18.22 -23.65
N ASP A 811 -11.98 18.44 -24.96
CA ASP A 811 -10.85 18.50 -25.90
C ASP A 811 -9.80 19.53 -25.43
N GLU A 812 -10.28 20.64 -24.86
CA GLU A 812 -9.51 21.72 -24.24
C GLU A 812 -8.51 21.32 -23.16
N LEU A 813 -8.65 20.15 -22.50
CA LEU A 813 -7.62 19.70 -21.55
C LEU A 813 -6.28 19.42 -22.24
N GLY A 814 -6.28 19.16 -23.56
CA GLY A 814 -5.07 19.02 -24.36
C GLY A 814 -4.27 20.31 -24.58
N ASP A 815 -4.78 21.48 -24.16
CA ASP A 815 -4.03 22.73 -24.15
C ASP A 815 -3.05 22.83 -22.95
N LEU A 816 -3.23 21.99 -21.91
CA LEU A 816 -2.48 22.02 -20.65
C LEU A 816 -1.11 21.31 -20.76
N VAL A 817 -0.31 21.68 -21.75
CA VAL A 817 0.93 20.98 -22.17
C VAL A 817 2.03 20.79 -21.09
N ASN A 818 1.90 21.45 -19.94
CA ASN A 818 2.79 21.31 -18.79
C ASN A 818 2.30 20.29 -17.74
N LEU A 819 1.19 19.58 -17.99
CA LEU A 819 0.72 18.51 -17.10
C LEU A 819 1.71 17.35 -17.06
N ASP A 820 2.12 17.00 -15.84
CA ASP A 820 2.90 15.82 -15.50
C ASP A 820 1.93 14.68 -15.04
N PHE A 821 0.83 15.02 -14.35
CA PHE A 821 -0.22 14.09 -13.87
C PHE A 821 -1.64 14.51 -14.24
N LEU A 822 -2.42 13.59 -14.84
CA LEU A 822 -3.86 13.76 -15.10
C LEU A 822 -4.66 12.53 -14.61
N GLY A 823 -5.46 12.73 -13.56
CA GLY A 823 -6.32 11.69 -12.98
C GLY A 823 -7.79 12.11 -12.89
N LEU A 824 -8.65 11.40 -13.63
CA LEU A 824 -10.12 11.57 -13.70
C LEU A 824 -10.87 10.26 -13.37
N GLY A 825 -10.18 9.21 -12.91
CA GLY A 825 -10.74 7.86 -12.71
C GLY A 825 -11.71 7.76 -11.53
N GLY A 826 -12.71 6.89 -11.61
CA GLY A 826 -13.78 6.78 -10.61
C GLY A 826 -14.74 7.97 -10.66
N ASN A 827 -15.40 8.15 -11.79
CA ASN A 827 -16.39 9.22 -12.04
C ASN A 827 -17.49 8.68 -12.99
N GLU A 828 -18.42 9.56 -13.41
CA GLU A 828 -19.49 9.28 -14.37
C GLU A 828 -19.17 9.89 -15.77
N LEU A 829 -17.88 9.99 -16.13
CA LEU A 829 -17.47 10.64 -17.38
C LEU A 829 -17.72 9.72 -18.56
N GLY A 830 -18.44 10.22 -19.56
CA GLY A 830 -18.87 9.45 -20.74
C GLY A 830 -18.37 10.03 -22.06
N GLY A 831 -18.64 9.29 -23.14
CA GLY A 831 -18.19 9.66 -24.49
C GLY A 831 -16.71 9.34 -24.74
N GLY A 832 -16.15 9.90 -25.83
CA GLY A 832 -14.80 9.57 -26.28
C GLY A 832 -13.68 10.22 -25.47
N ILE A 833 -12.57 9.51 -25.31
CA ILE A 833 -11.30 10.10 -24.89
C ILE A 833 -10.84 11.10 -25.98
N PRO A 834 -10.56 12.38 -25.67
CA PRO A 834 -10.04 13.31 -26.66
C PRO A 834 -8.65 12.90 -27.14
N LYS A 835 -8.45 12.86 -28.46
CA LYS A 835 -7.12 12.68 -29.08
C LYS A 835 -6.18 13.85 -28.72
N GLU A 836 -6.74 15.02 -28.41
CA GLU A 836 -6.04 16.24 -27.96
C GLU A 836 -5.24 16.01 -26.66
N LEU A 837 -5.60 15.02 -25.83
CA LEU A 837 -4.75 14.61 -24.69
C LEU A 837 -3.37 14.11 -25.14
N GLY A 838 -3.22 13.66 -26.40
CA GLY A 838 -1.94 13.31 -27.03
C GLY A 838 -1.01 14.51 -27.32
N ASN A 839 -1.39 15.73 -26.92
CA ASN A 839 -0.54 16.92 -26.95
C ASN A 839 0.24 17.14 -25.65
N LEU A 840 -0.09 16.42 -24.56
CA LEU A 840 0.44 16.63 -23.22
C LEU A 840 1.86 16.04 -23.08
N ALA A 841 2.83 16.65 -23.76
CA ALA A 841 4.16 16.07 -23.99
C ALA A 841 4.96 15.75 -22.71
N ASN A 842 4.66 16.41 -21.58
CA ASN A 842 5.30 16.14 -20.29
C ASN A 842 4.68 14.97 -19.53
N LEU A 843 3.47 14.52 -19.88
CA LEU A 843 2.62 13.67 -19.04
C LEU A 843 3.26 12.32 -18.70
N GLU A 844 3.47 12.08 -17.40
CA GLU A 844 4.04 10.86 -16.81
C GLU A 844 2.91 9.87 -16.44
N SER A 845 1.73 10.37 -16.06
CA SER A 845 0.60 9.53 -15.60
C SER A 845 -0.77 9.98 -16.10
N LEU A 846 -1.52 9.04 -16.71
CA LEU A 846 -2.88 9.23 -17.22
C LEU A 846 -3.86 8.18 -16.66
N GLY A 847 -4.68 8.59 -15.69
CA GLY A 847 -5.69 7.75 -15.04
C GLY A 847 -7.12 8.15 -15.40
N LEU A 848 -7.77 7.38 -16.28
CA LEU A 848 -9.18 7.57 -16.69
C LEU A 848 -10.09 6.38 -16.31
N GLY A 849 -9.53 5.33 -15.69
CA GLY A 849 -10.25 4.10 -15.40
C GLY A 849 -11.39 4.22 -14.39
N GLY A 850 -12.46 3.42 -14.55
CA GLY A 850 -13.68 3.49 -13.74
C GLY A 850 -14.55 4.69 -14.14
N ASN A 851 -15.08 4.67 -15.36
CA ASN A 851 -15.91 5.71 -15.96
C ASN A 851 -16.86 5.10 -17.03
N GLU A 852 -17.66 5.92 -17.71
CA GLU A 852 -18.54 5.54 -18.84
C GLU A 852 -17.92 5.87 -20.22
N LEU A 853 -16.58 5.97 -20.32
CA LEU A 853 -15.91 6.40 -21.55
C LEU A 853 -16.06 5.35 -22.65
N SER A 854 -16.42 5.77 -23.84
CA SER A 854 -16.84 4.91 -24.95
C SER A 854 -16.16 5.28 -26.27
N GLY A 855 -16.22 4.36 -27.24
CA GLY A 855 -15.52 4.53 -28.52
C GLY A 855 -14.02 4.19 -28.45
N PRO A 856 -13.22 4.58 -29.46
CA PRO A 856 -11.84 4.10 -29.59
C PRO A 856 -10.84 4.85 -28.71
N ILE A 857 -9.84 4.12 -28.22
CA ILE A 857 -8.61 4.71 -27.67
C ILE A 857 -7.92 5.52 -28.78
N PRO A 858 -7.63 6.82 -28.58
CA PRO A 858 -6.91 7.61 -29.57
C PRO A 858 -5.47 7.12 -29.73
N LYS A 859 -5.06 6.90 -30.97
CA LYS A 859 -3.66 6.57 -31.29
C LYS A 859 -2.70 7.71 -30.95
N GLU A 860 -3.20 8.93 -30.89
CA GLU A 860 -2.48 10.14 -30.51
C GLU A 860 -1.95 10.09 -29.06
N LEU A 861 -2.51 9.22 -28.18
CA LEU A 861 -1.90 8.94 -26.88
C LEU A 861 -0.50 8.30 -27.02
N GLY A 862 -0.20 7.66 -28.14
CA GLY A 862 1.14 7.16 -28.49
C GLY A 862 2.20 8.24 -28.77
N ASN A 863 1.86 9.53 -28.62
CA ASN A 863 2.81 10.65 -28.67
C ASN A 863 3.43 10.99 -27.30
N LEU A 864 2.86 10.47 -26.20
CA LEU A 864 3.18 10.85 -24.82
C LEU A 864 4.50 10.21 -24.35
N ALA A 865 5.63 10.68 -24.89
CA ALA A 865 6.93 10.02 -24.77
C ALA A 865 7.42 9.81 -23.32
N ASN A 866 6.96 10.63 -22.37
CA ASN A 866 7.30 10.52 -20.95
C ASN A 866 6.38 9.57 -20.16
N LEU A 867 5.29 9.05 -20.75
CA LEU A 867 4.23 8.37 -20.01
C LEU A 867 4.69 7.02 -19.43
N GLU A 868 4.63 6.91 -18.10
CA GLU A 868 4.97 5.74 -17.29
C GLU A 868 3.71 4.91 -16.95
N ASN A 869 2.56 5.56 -16.79
CA ASN A 869 1.32 4.91 -16.36
C ASN A 869 0.10 5.30 -17.23
N LEU A 870 -0.50 4.32 -17.90
CA LEU A 870 -1.73 4.48 -18.69
C LEU A 870 -2.83 3.54 -18.19
N SER A 871 -3.86 4.12 -17.57
CA SER A 871 -4.93 3.40 -16.90
C SER A 871 -6.31 3.80 -17.42
N LEU A 872 -6.87 2.99 -18.32
CA LEU A 872 -8.16 3.18 -19.01
C LEU A 872 -9.17 2.04 -18.69
N HIS A 873 -8.87 1.24 -17.67
CA HIS A 873 -9.65 0.07 -17.26
C HIS A 873 -11.09 0.40 -16.81
N ASN A 874 -11.99 -0.59 -16.78
CA ASN A 874 -13.38 -0.46 -16.32
C ASN A 874 -14.12 0.73 -17.00
N ASN A 875 -14.36 0.61 -18.30
CA ASN A 875 -15.01 1.61 -19.16
C ASN A 875 -15.77 0.91 -20.32
N GLU A 876 -16.38 1.68 -21.23
CA GLU A 876 -17.05 1.19 -22.46
C GLU A 876 -16.17 1.34 -23.73
N LEU A 877 -14.83 1.39 -23.60
CA LEU A 877 -13.94 1.65 -24.73
C LEU A 877 -13.95 0.47 -25.71
N SER A 878 -13.94 0.76 -27.01
CA SER A 878 -14.22 -0.21 -28.08
C SER A 878 -13.28 -0.02 -29.29
N GLY A 879 -13.38 -0.89 -30.30
CA GLY A 879 -12.43 -0.86 -31.42
C GLY A 879 -11.05 -1.41 -31.04
N PRO A 880 -10.01 -1.21 -31.87
CA PRO A 880 -8.68 -1.79 -31.65
C PRO A 880 -7.82 -1.00 -30.65
N ILE A 881 -6.96 -1.72 -29.94
CA ILE A 881 -5.81 -1.12 -29.24
C ILE A 881 -4.87 -0.52 -30.32
N PRO A 882 -4.48 0.77 -30.25
CA PRO A 882 -3.57 1.36 -31.21
C PRO A 882 -2.16 0.77 -31.11
N GLY A 883 -1.55 0.42 -32.24
CA GLY A 883 -0.14 0.01 -32.29
C GLY A 883 0.81 1.14 -31.91
N GLU A 884 0.38 2.40 -32.11
CA GLU A 884 1.09 3.60 -31.69
C GLU A 884 1.34 3.70 -30.18
N LEU A 885 0.60 2.97 -29.32
CA LEU A 885 0.93 2.85 -27.90
C LEU A 885 2.30 2.17 -27.67
N GLY A 886 2.78 1.38 -28.63
CA GLY A 886 4.13 0.79 -28.63
C GLY A 886 5.28 1.78 -28.81
N ASN A 887 5.01 3.09 -28.90
CA ASN A 887 6.02 4.16 -28.91
C ASN A 887 6.39 4.68 -27.50
N LEU A 888 5.60 4.32 -26.48
CA LEU A 888 5.69 4.87 -25.12
C LEU A 888 6.86 4.23 -24.34
N ALA A 889 8.09 4.60 -24.70
CA ALA A 889 9.30 3.91 -24.25
C ALA A 889 9.49 3.83 -22.72
N ASN A 890 8.91 4.77 -21.97
CA ASN A 890 8.96 4.81 -20.51
C ASN A 890 7.85 3.98 -19.83
N LEU A 891 6.86 3.46 -20.56
CA LEU A 891 5.62 2.92 -19.97
C LEU A 891 5.88 1.65 -19.12
N GLU A 892 5.54 1.73 -17.83
CA GLU A 892 5.66 0.66 -16.83
C GLU A 892 4.32 -0.05 -16.60
N SER A 893 3.19 0.67 -16.68
CA SER A 893 1.85 0.14 -16.41
C SER A 893 0.86 0.46 -17.54
N LEU A 894 0.34 -0.59 -18.20
CA LEU A 894 -0.74 -0.49 -19.20
C LEU A 894 -1.96 -1.29 -18.75
N ARG A 895 -3.03 -0.57 -18.35
CA ARG A 895 -4.23 -1.14 -17.73
C ARG A 895 -5.48 -0.80 -18.55
N LEU A 896 -5.91 -1.75 -19.40
CA LEU A 896 -7.06 -1.62 -20.31
C LEU A 896 -8.18 -2.62 -19.99
N GLN A 897 -8.06 -3.37 -18.88
CA GLN A 897 -8.98 -4.46 -18.55
C GLN A 897 -10.42 -3.99 -18.26
N GLY A 898 -11.42 -4.81 -18.54
CA GLY A 898 -12.83 -4.46 -18.32
C GLY A 898 -13.33 -3.39 -19.30
N ASN A 899 -13.31 -3.70 -20.60
CA ASN A 899 -13.74 -2.81 -21.68
C ASN A 899 -14.37 -3.62 -22.85
N GLU A 900 -14.79 -2.95 -23.93
CA GLU A 900 -15.26 -3.58 -25.18
C GLU A 900 -14.18 -3.64 -26.30
N LEU A 901 -12.88 -3.57 -25.95
CA LEU A 901 -11.79 -3.52 -26.94
C LEU A 901 -11.73 -4.80 -27.77
N SER A 902 -11.36 -4.65 -29.04
CA SER A 902 -11.56 -5.66 -30.09
C SER A 902 -10.39 -5.66 -31.09
N GLY A 903 -10.46 -6.50 -32.14
CA GLY A 903 -9.31 -6.67 -33.04
C GLY A 903 -8.17 -7.44 -32.36
N GLY A 904 -6.95 -7.35 -32.88
CA GLY A 904 -5.79 -8.06 -32.31
C GLY A 904 -5.00 -7.22 -31.30
N ILE A 905 -4.28 -7.88 -30.40
CA ILE A 905 -3.21 -7.24 -29.61
C ILE A 905 -2.09 -6.81 -30.58
N PRO A 906 -1.66 -5.54 -30.60
CA PRO A 906 -0.56 -5.10 -31.46
C PRO A 906 0.77 -5.74 -31.05
N GLY A 907 1.57 -6.16 -32.04
CA GLY A 907 2.94 -6.66 -31.79
C GLY A 907 3.88 -5.54 -31.34
N GLU A 908 3.54 -4.30 -31.71
CA GLU A 908 4.22 -3.05 -31.34
C GLU A 908 4.28 -2.82 -29.82
N LEU A 909 3.36 -3.40 -29.03
CA LEU A 909 3.45 -3.37 -27.56
C LEU A 909 4.70 -4.09 -27.05
N GLY A 910 5.29 -5.00 -27.83
CA GLY A 910 6.58 -5.66 -27.56
C GLY A 910 7.81 -4.75 -27.65
N ASN A 911 7.64 -3.45 -27.89
CA ASN A 911 8.71 -2.44 -27.84
C ASN A 911 8.88 -1.80 -26.44
N LEU A 912 7.91 -1.98 -25.55
CA LEU A 912 7.79 -1.29 -24.26
C LEU A 912 8.74 -1.89 -23.21
N ALA A 913 10.05 -1.68 -23.36
CA ALA A 913 11.07 -2.39 -22.60
C ALA A 913 10.98 -2.26 -21.07
N ASN A 914 10.39 -1.16 -20.57
CA ASN A 914 10.17 -0.91 -19.14
C ASN A 914 8.88 -1.54 -18.60
N LEU A 915 7.99 -2.08 -19.45
CA LEU A 915 6.64 -2.47 -19.05
C LEU A 915 6.65 -3.63 -18.05
N GLU A 916 6.14 -3.35 -16.84
CA GLU A 916 5.98 -4.32 -15.76
C GLU A 916 4.61 -5.00 -15.82
N TRP A 917 3.53 -4.23 -16.01
CA TRP A 917 2.15 -4.74 -15.93
C TRP A 917 1.38 -4.48 -17.25
N LEU A 918 0.97 -5.56 -17.92
CA LEU A 918 0.12 -5.54 -19.11
C LEU A 918 -1.22 -6.25 -18.82
N LEU A 919 -2.26 -5.45 -18.55
CA LEU A 919 -3.58 -5.92 -18.14
C LEU A 919 -4.61 -5.59 -19.24
N LEU A 920 -4.97 -6.60 -20.04
CA LEU A 920 -5.90 -6.52 -21.17
C LEU A 920 -7.12 -7.46 -21.00
N ASP A 921 -7.34 -7.95 -19.79
CA ASP A 921 -8.37 -8.95 -19.49
C ASP A 921 -9.81 -8.39 -19.54
N ASN A 922 -10.80 -9.28 -19.60
CA ASN A 922 -12.22 -8.94 -19.67
C ASN A 922 -12.54 -7.94 -20.80
N ASN A 923 -12.30 -8.38 -22.04
CA ASN A 923 -12.42 -7.59 -23.27
C ASN A 923 -12.92 -8.50 -24.44
N ARG A 924 -12.95 -7.98 -25.68
CA ARG A 924 -13.33 -8.71 -26.90
C ARG A 924 -12.16 -8.87 -27.88
N LEU A 925 -10.93 -8.97 -27.37
CA LEU A 925 -9.71 -9.09 -28.19
C LEU A 925 -9.66 -10.45 -28.89
N THR A 926 -9.23 -10.46 -30.14
CA THR A 926 -9.26 -11.57 -31.10
C THR A 926 -7.88 -11.81 -31.72
N GLY A 927 -7.77 -12.69 -32.71
CA GLY A 927 -6.50 -12.95 -33.40
C GLY A 927 -5.59 -13.85 -32.57
N THR A 928 -4.29 -13.56 -32.52
CA THR A 928 -3.28 -14.36 -31.80
C THR A 928 -2.51 -13.49 -30.81
N ILE A 929 -2.04 -14.08 -29.71
CA ILE A 929 -1.05 -13.42 -28.83
C ILE A 929 0.24 -13.20 -29.66
N PRO A 930 0.78 -11.96 -29.74
CA PRO A 930 2.02 -11.70 -30.47
C PRO A 930 3.22 -12.37 -29.81
N GLY A 931 4.18 -12.86 -30.61
CA GLY A 931 5.45 -13.37 -30.08
C GLY A 931 6.35 -12.25 -29.58
N GLU A 932 6.16 -11.05 -30.12
CA GLU A 932 6.84 -9.80 -29.81
C GLU A 932 6.67 -9.39 -28.33
N LEU A 933 5.57 -9.79 -27.67
CA LEU A 933 5.42 -9.58 -26.22
C LEU A 933 6.53 -10.28 -25.41
N GLY A 934 7.17 -11.32 -25.95
CA GLY A 934 8.33 -12.00 -25.36
C GLY A 934 9.62 -11.17 -25.33
N ASN A 935 9.59 -9.90 -25.74
CA ASN A 935 10.69 -8.94 -25.56
C ASN A 935 10.63 -8.20 -24.21
N LEU A 936 9.49 -8.23 -23.52
CA LEU A 936 9.18 -7.41 -22.34
C LEU A 936 9.82 -8.01 -21.07
N THR A 937 11.15 -8.02 -20.99
CA THR A 937 11.87 -8.79 -19.94
C THR A 937 11.57 -8.36 -18.52
N ASN A 938 11.12 -7.12 -18.31
CA ASN A 938 10.73 -6.57 -17.01
C ASN A 938 9.29 -6.94 -16.60
N LEU A 939 8.49 -7.51 -17.51
CA LEU A 939 7.06 -7.77 -17.29
C LEU A 939 6.84 -8.74 -16.13
N GLU A 940 6.30 -8.24 -15.02
CA GLU A 940 5.84 -9.02 -13.87
C GLU A 940 4.48 -9.69 -14.14
N ARG A 941 3.58 -9.02 -14.87
CA ARG A 941 2.18 -9.42 -14.98
C ARG A 941 1.63 -9.30 -16.38
N LEU A 942 1.21 -10.44 -16.93
CA LEU A 942 0.48 -10.54 -18.20
C LEU A 942 -0.90 -11.14 -17.94
N ARG A 943 -1.95 -10.32 -18.06
CA ARG A 943 -3.35 -10.73 -17.91
C ARG A 943 -4.13 -10.46 -19.18
N LEU A 944 -4.54 -11.54 -19.85
CA LEU A 944 -5.30 -11.53 -21.10
C LEU A 944 -6.64 -12.28 -20.98
N GLN A 945 -7.04 -12.67 -19.76
CA GLN A 945 -8.12 -13.64 -19.56
C GLN A 945 -9.51 -13.07 -19.86
N GLY A 946 -10.47 -13.91 -20.27
CA GLY A 946 -11.80 -13.44 -20.64
C GLY A 946 -11.78 -12.59 -21.92
N ASN A 947 -11.31 -13.19 -23.01
CA ASN A 947 -11.20 -12.59 -24.34
C ASN A 947 -11.52 -13.64 -25.43
N GLU A 948 -11.41 -13.26 -26.71
CA GLU A 948 -11.59 -14.13 -27.88
C GLU A 948 -10.26 -14.51 -28.57
N LEU A 949 -9.13 -14.48 -27.84
CA LEU A 949 -7.79 -14.74 -28.39
C LEU A 949 -7.65 -16.21 -28.81
N SER A 950 -7.00 -16.45 -29.94
CA SER A 950 -6.95 -17.75 -30.61
C SER A 950 -5.52 -18.14 -31.03
N GLY A 951 -5.37 -19.37 -31.53
CA GLY A 951 -4.06 -19.90 -31.95
C GLY A 951 -3.21 -20.39 -30.78
N GLY A 952 -1.92 -20.62 -31.03
CA GLY A 952 -1.00 -21.15 -30.03
C GLY A 952 -0.49 -20.09 -29.06
N ILE A 953 -0.19 -20.49 -27.83
CA ILE A 953 0.60 -19.68 -26.89
C ILE A 953 2.02 -19.54 -27.49
N PRO A 954 2.59 -18.34 -27.65
CA PRO A 954 3.95 -18.16 -28.15
C PRO A 954 4.99 -18.73 -27.17
N ARG A 955 5.99 -19.44 -27.69
CA ARG A 955 7.14 -19.91 -26.89
C ARG A 955 8.03 -18.75 -26.43
N GLU A 956 7.99 -17.64 -27.17
CA GLU A 956 8.64 -16.37 -26.88
C GLU A 956 8.25 -15.80 -25.51
N LEU A 957 7.04 -16.12 -24.99
CA LEU A 957 6.65 -15.73 -23.62
C LEU A 957 7.53 -16.39 -22.53
N GLY A 958 8.30 -17.44 -22.85
CA GLY A 958 9.28 -18.05 -21.95
C GLY A 958 10.52 -17.18 -21.67
N ASN A 959 10.67 -16.03 -22.36
CA ASN A 959 11.75 -15.07 -22.15
C ASN A 959 11.50 -14.10 -20.98
N LEU A 960 10.27 -14.03 -20.46
CA LEU A 960 9.79 -13.00 -19.53
C LEU A 960 10.31 -13.22 -18.11
N ALA A 961 11.60 -12.97 -17.89
CA ALA A 961 12.31 -13.38 -16.67
C ALA A 961 11.67 -12.88 -15.36
N SER A 962 11.07 -11.68 -15.34
CA SER A 962 10.40 -11.11 -14.16
C SER A 962 8.98 -11.64 -13.90
N LEU A 963 8.39 -12.43 -14.81
CA LEU A 963 6.94 -12.71 -14.80
C LEU A 963 6.48 -13.52 -13.57
N ASP A 964 5.75 -12.87 -12.67
CA ASP A 964 5.10 -13.44 -11.48
C ASP A 964 3.75 -14.10 -11.83
N THR A 965 3.01 -13.49 -12.77
CA THR A 965 1.65 -13.90 -13.15
C THR A 965 1.43 -13.93 -14.66
N LEU A 966 0.97 -15.09 -15.15
CA LEU A 966 0.48 -15.31 -16.51
C LEU A 966 -0.96 -15.84 -16.48
N ASP A 967 -1.93 -15.00 -16.83
CA ASP A 967 -3.34 -15.39 -16.96
C ASP A 967 -3.81 -15.27 -18.41
N LEU A 968 -3.99 -16.42 -19.05
CA LEU A 968 -4.50 -16.59 -20.41
C LEU A 968 -5.84 -17.34 -20.42
N SER A 969 -6.50 -17.48 -19.26
CA SER A 969 -7.69 -18.30 -19.11
C SER A 969 -8.90 -17.73 -19.87
N SER A 970 -9.97 -18.52 -20.04
CA SER A 970 -11.23 -18.13 -20.68
C SER A 970 -11.03 -17.44 -22.04
N ASN A 971 -10.48 -18.18 -23.01
CA ASN A 971 -10.10 -17.71 -24.34
C ASN A 971 -10.29 -18.85 -25.39
N GLN A 972 -9.88 -18.62 -26.65
CA GLN A 972 -9.99 -19.59 -27.77
C GLN A 972 -8.62 -20.20 -28.17
N LEU A 973 -7.62 -20.16 -27.27
CA LEU A 973 -6.26 -20.64 -27.53
C LEU A 973 -6.23 -22.15 -27.75
N ASN A 974 -5.35 -22.61 -28.62
CA ASN A 974 -5.26 -24.00 -29.07
C ASN A 974 -3.79 -24.43 -29.29
N GLY A 975 -3.56 -25.59 -29.90
CA GLY A 975 -2.22 -26.17 -30.00
C GLY A 975 -1.73 -26.73 -28.66
N THR A 976 -0.43 -26.68 -28.40
CA THR A 976 0.22 -27.25 -27.21
C THR A 976 0.80 -26.17 -26.31
N ILE A 977 0.83 -26.40 -25.00
CA ILE A 977 1.53 -25.53 -24.04
C ILE A 977 3.04 -25.58 -24.33
N PRO A 978 3.73 -24.45 -24.56
CA PRO A 978 5.17 -24.43 -24.82
C PRO A 978 5.96 -24.89 -23.57
N PRO A 979 6.92 -25.84 -23.69
CA PRO A 979 7.82 -26.17 -22.60
C PRO A 979 8.74 -25.00 -22.21
N GLU A 980 8.94 -24.03 -23.10
CA GLU A 980 9.71 -22.79 -22.86
C GLU A 980 9.12 -21.92 -21.74
N LEU A 981 7.82 -22.02 -21.43
CA LEU A 981 7.24 -21.38 -20.24
C LEU A 981 7.87 -21.89 -18.92
N GLY A 982 8.50 -23.08 -18.93
CA GLY A 982 9.27 -23.60 -17.80
C GLY A 982 10.60 -22.88 -17.54
N SER A 983 10.98 -21.91 -18.38
CA SER A 983 12.11 -21.00 -18.12
C SER A 983 11.75 -19.83 -17.21
N LEU A 984 10.46 -19.62 -16.92
CA LEU A 984 9.95 -18.51 -16.09
C LEU A 984 10.12 -18.82 -14.60
N THR A 985 11.33 -18.65 -14.08
CA THR A 985 11.70 -19.05 -12.69
C THR A 985 10.97 -18.28 -11.60
N ASN A 986 10.44 -17.10 -11.91
CA ASN A 986 9.68 -16.26 -10.98
C ASN A 986 8.16 -16.50 -11.03
N LEU A 987 7.67 -17.40 -11.90
CA LEU A 987 6.25 -17.58 -12.15
C LEU A 987 5.53 -18.26 -10.96
N ILE A 988 4.69 -17.49 -10.28
CA ILE A 988 3.86 -17.94 -9.15
C ILE A 988 2.48 -18.37 -9.64
N ARG A 989 1.86 -17.61 -10.57
CA ARG A 989 0.49 -17.82 -11.04
C ARG A 989 0.45 -18.14 -12.54
N LEU A 990 -0.21 -19.25 -12.90
CA LEU A 990 -0.36 -19.70 -14.29
C LEU A 990 -1.78 -20.22 -14.54
N TYR A 991 -2.59 -19.42 -15.21
CA TYR A 991 -3.98 -19.75 -15.52
C TYR A 991 -4.17 -19.88 -17.04
N LEU A 992 -4.58 -21.06 -17.48
CA LEU A 992 -4.76 -21.47 -18.88
C LEU A 992 -6.13 -22.11 -19.14
N SER A 993 -6.95 -22.37 -18.12
CA SER A 993 -8.23 -23.08 -18.25
C SER A 993 -9.27 -22.29 -19.04
N GLY A 994 -10.33 -22.97 -19.51
CA GLY A 994 -11.30 -22.35 -20.41
C GLY A 994 -10.73 -22.03 -21.80
N ASN A 995 -9.80 -22.86 -22.31
CA ASN A 995 -9.22 -22.78 -23.65
C ASN A 995 -9.33 -24.13 -24.39
N ALA A 996 -9.06 -24.14 -25.70
CA ALA A 996 -9.04 -25.32 -26.57
C ALA A 996 -7.63 -25.95 -26.70
N LEU A 997 -6.84 -25.92 -25.63
CA LEU A 997 -5.47 -26.46 -25.58
C LEU A 997 -5.45 -28.00 -25.70
N THR A 998 -4.35 -28.54 -26.25
CA THR A 998 -4.21 -29.96 -26.61
C THR A 998 -2.83 -30.51 -26.25
N GLY A 999 -2.66 -31.84 -26.37
CA GLY A 999 -1.38 -32.51 -26.14
C GLY A 999 -1.21 -32.96 -24.68
N CYS A 1000 -0.19 -32.45 -24.00
CA CYS A 1000 0.14 -32.78 -22.62
C CYS A 1000 0.69 -31.57 -21.87
N VAL A 1001 0.61 -31.59 -20.54
CA VAL A 1001 1.17 -30.55 -19.66
C VAL A 1001 2.69 -30.77 -19.50
N PRO A 1002 3.56 -29.83 -19.92
CA PRO A 1002 5.00 -29.92 -19.72
C PRO A 1002 5.33 -30.14 -18.24
N ALA A 1003 6.15 -31.15 -17.93
CA ALA A 1003 6.46 -31.52 -16.55
C ALA A 1003 7.10 -30.37 -15.73
N VAL A 1004 7.82 -29.47 -16.42
CA VAL A 1004 8.42 -28.25 -15.83
C VAL A 1004 7.39 -27.26 -15.28
N LEU A 1005 6.14 -27.27 -15.76
CA LEU A 1005 5.09 -26.35 -15.30
C LEU A 1005 4.29 -26.88 -14.09
N GLN A 1006 4.46 -28.15 -13.72
CA GLN A 1006 3.73 -28.76 -12.60
C GLN A 1006 4.22 -28.26 -11.22
N GLY A 1007 5.35 -27.54 -11.18
CA GLY A 1007 5.86 -26.87 -9.98
C GLY A 1007 5.36 -25.43 -9.77
N VAL A 1008 4.61 -24.85 -10.72
CA VAL A 1008 4.03 -23.50 -10.57
C VAL A 1008 2.92 -23.55 -9.54
N ARG A 1009 3.01 -22.70 -8.51
CA ARG A 1009 2.23 -22.88 -7.27
C ARG A 1009 0.73 -22.68 -7.45
N ASN A 1010 0.34 -21.57 -8.07
CA ASN A 1010 -1.05 -21.17 -8.21
C ASN A 1010 -1.48 -21.37 -9.66
N ASN A 1011 -1.82 -22.61 -10.03
CA ASN A 1011 -2.14 -22.97 -11.41
C ASN A 1011 -3.49 -23.67 -11.55
N ASP A 1012 -4.06 -23.62 -12.76
CA ASP A 1012 -5.31 -24.32 -13.12
C ASP A 1012 -5.09 -25.48 -14.10
N LEU A 1013 -3.86 -25.98 -14.27
CA LEU A 1013 -3.50 -26.98 -15.29
C LEU A 1013 -4.35 -28.26 -15.18
N ASN A 1014 -4.79 -28.61 -13.98
CA ASN A 1014 -5.71 -29.72 -13.72
C ASN A 1014 -7.09 -29.55 -14.40
N ARG A 1015 -7.57 -28.30 -14.57
CA ARG A 1015 -8.83 -27.96 -15.25
C ARG A 1015 -8.74 -28.07 -16.78
N LEU A 1016 -7.54 -28.27 -17.35
CA LEU A 1016 -7.35 -28.46 -18.80
C LEU A 1016 -7.76 -29.86 -19.29
N GLY A 1017 -7.88 -30.85 -18.40
CA GLY A 1017 -8.10 -32.26 -18.78
C GLY A 1017 -6.92 -32.92 -19.52
N LEU A 1018 -5.80 -32.21 -19.71
CA LEU A 1018 -4.59 -32.71 -20.35
C LEU A 1018 -3.77 -33.56 -19.36
N GLN A 1019 -3.12 -34.61 -19.86
CA GLN A 1019 -2.24 -35.45 -19.05
C GLN A 1019 -0.83 -34.84 -18.94
N PRO A 1020 -0.05 -35.17 -17.89
CA PRO A 1020 1.39 -34.94 -17.86
C PRO A 1020 2.12 -35.44 -19.11
N CYS A 1021 3.07 -34.65 -19.61
CA CYS A 1021 4.05 -35.11 -20.57
C CYS A 1021 5.06 -36.05 -19.89
N THR A 1022 5.36 -37.18 -20.52
CA THR A 1022 6.49 -38.03 -20.13
C THR A 1022 7.82 -37.33 -20.39
N ALA A 1023 8.91 -37.83 -19.79
CA ALA A 1023 10.28 -37.33 -19.99
C ALA A 1023 10.84 -37.45 -21.44
N GLN A 1024 10.01 -37.86 -22.41
CA GLN A 1024 10.31 -37.87 -23.85
C GLN A 1024 9.30 -37.03 -24.68
N GLY A 1025 8.47 -36.20 -24.03
CA GLY A 1025 7.52 -35.29 -24.69
C GLY A 1025 6.23 -35.95 -25.22
N ALA A 1026 6.03 -37.24 -24.98
CA ALA A 1026 4.79 -37.95 -25.32
C ALA A 1026 3.79 -37.95 -24.15
N PRO A 1027 2.46 -37.96 -24.39
CA PRO A 1027 1.48 -38.14 -23.33
C PRO A 1027 1.61 -39.51 -22.67
N THR A 1028 1.34 -39.57 -21.37
CA THR A 1028 1.50 -40.79 -20.55
C THR A 1028 0.53 -41.89 -20.99
N PRO A 1029 0.98 -43.12 -21.31
CA PRO A 1029 0.08 -44.20 -21.71
C PRO A 1029 -0.77 -44.67 -20.54
N THR A 1030 -2.09 -44.68 -20.72
CA THR A 1030 -3.07 -45.06 -19.68
C THR A 1030 -2.86 -46.50 -19.21
N PRO A 1031 -2.84 -46.78 -17.90
CA PRO A 1031 -2.75 -48.15 -17.39
C PRO A 1031 -3.98 -48.97 -17.83
N THR A 1032 -3.75 -49.98 -18.66
CA THR A 1032 -4.80 -50.93 -19.07
C THR A 1032 -5.21 -51.78 -17.86
N PRO A 1033 -6.50 -51.92 -17.52
CA PRO A 1033 -6.92 -52.63 -16.32
C PRO A 1033 -6.60 -54.14 -16.42
N THR A 1034 -5.74 -54.62 -15.52
CA THR A 1034 -5.41 -56.04 -15.37
C THR A 1034 -6.64 -56.84 -14.90
N PRO A 1035 -6.99 -57.98 -15.54
CA PRO A 1035 -8.24 -58.68 -15.26
C PRO A 1035 -8.27 -59.37 -13.89
N THR A 1036 -9.36 -59.13 -13.15
CA THR A 1036 -9.69 -59.79 -11.88
C THR A 1036 -10.09 -61.27 -12.10
N PRO A 1037 -9.69 -62.23 -11.25
CA PRO A 1037 -9.98 -63.65 -11.45
C PRO A 1037 -11.48 -63.99 -11.34
N THR A 1038 -11.98 -64.80 -12.28
CA THR A 1038 -13.38 -65.22 -12.37
C THR A 1038 -13.67 -66.45 -11.50
N PRO A 1039 -14.81 -66.51 -10.77
CA PRO A 1039 -15.27 -67.73 -10.11
C PRO A 1039 -15.92 -68.73 -11.09
N THR A 1040 -15.81 -70.02 -10.79
CA THR A 1040 -16.13 -71.15 -11.69
C THR A 1040 -17.64 -71.41 -11.87
N PRO A 1041 -18.15 -71.58 -13.12
CA PRO A 1041 -19.47 -72.14 -13.39
C PRO A 1041 -19.46 -73.69 -13.51
N THR A 1042 -20.54 -74.34 -13.08
CA THR A 1042 -20.80 -75.79 -13.24
C THR A 1042 -21.68 -76.07 -14.49
N PRO A 1043 -21.84 -77.33 -14.97
CA PRO A 1043 -21.88 -77.58 -16.43
C PRO A 1043 -23.26 -77.73 -17.11
N THR A 1044 -23.25 -77.40 -18.41
CA THR A 1044 -23.87 -78.02 -19.61
C THR A 1044 -25.00 -79.08 -19.45
N PRO A 1045 -26.01 -79.06 -20.35
CA PRO A 1045 -25.82 -79.82 -21.62
C PRO A 1045 -26.36 -79.18 -22.92
N THR A 1046 -25.67 -79.47 -24.03
CA THR A 1046 -26.07 -79.29 -25.45
C THR A 1046 -26.89 -80.50 -25.95
N PRO A 1047 -27.55 -80.53 -27.15
CA PRO A 1047 -27.09 -80.15 -28.51
C PRO A 1047 -28.04 -79.09 -29.18
N ALA A 1048 -28.14 -78.83 -30.50
CA ALA A 1048 -27.68 -79.48 -31.74
C ALA A 1048 -27.45 -78.46 -32.91
N PRO A 1049 -26.88 -78.84 -34.07
CA PRO A 1049 -26.32 -77.89 -35.05
C PRO A 1049 -27.07 -77.74 -36.39
N GLY A 1050 -26.74 -76.69 -37.15
CA GLY A 1050 -26.96 -76.66 -38.61
C GLY A 1050 -26.75 -75.30 -39.31
N GLY A 1051 -25.91 -75.28 -40.36
CA GLY A 1051 -26.05 -74.35 -41.48
C GLY A 1051 -25.14 -73.10 -41.55
N GLY A 1052 -24.51 -72.93 -42.72
CA GLY A 1052 -24.05 -71.67 -43.34
C GLY A 1052 -24.06 -71.89 -44.87
N PRO A 1053 -23.36 -71.09 -45.72
CA PRO A 1053 -22.77 -69.76 -45.50
C PRO A 1053 -23.06 -68.73 -46.64
N THR A 1054 -22.88 -67.42 -46.38
CA THR A 1054 -22.67 -66.35 -47.41
C THR A 1054 -21.94 -65.13 -46.78
N VAL A 1055 -21.07 -64.27 -47.39
CA VAL A 1055 -20.30 -64.17 -48.66
C VAL A 1055 -20.53 -62.83 -49.44
N VAL A 1056 -19.40 -62.15 -49.79
CA VAL A 1056 -19.21 -60.86 -50.51
C VAL A 1056 -19.48 -59.53 -49.72
N PRO A 1057 -18.50 -58.58 -49.68
CA PRO A 1057 -18.68 -57.19 -49.20
C PRO A 1057 -18.54 -56.10 -50.34
N PRO A 1058 -17.78 -54.98 -50.27
CA PRO A 1058 -18.40 -53.64 -50.28
C PRO A 1058 -17.93 -52.65 -51.38
N SER A 1059 -18.53 -51.45 -51.42
CA SER A 1059 -18.07 -50.23 -52.12
C SER A 1059 -18.64 -49.00 -51.38
N HIS A 1060 -17.93 -47.91 -51.02
CA HIS A 1060 -17.02 -46.95 -51.70
C HIS A 1060 -17.71 -45.59 -52.03
N PRO A 1061 -16.98 -44.45 -52.13
CA PRO A 1061 -17.44 -43.19 -51.51
C PRO A 1061 -17.83 -42.02 -52.45
N VAL A 1062 -18.01 -40.83 -51.85
CA VAL A 1062 -18.48 -39.53 -52.39
C VAL A 1062 -17.54 -38.89 -53.43
N PRO A 1063 -18.05 -38.13 -54.45
CA PRO A 1063 -17.25 -37.54 -55.54
C PRO A 1063 -16.97 -36.00 -55.41
N PRO A 1064 -16.13 -35.41 -56.29
CA PRO A 1064 -15.81 -33.97 -56.32
C PRO A 1064 -16.22 -33.20 -57.62
N GLY A 1065 -16.37 -31.85 -57.51
CA GLY A 1065 -15.83 -30.90 -58.52
C GLY A 1065 -16.76 -30.06 -59.45
N LEU A 1066 -16.52 -28.72 -59.42
CA LEU A 1066 -16.52 -27.73 -60.54
C LEU A 1066 -17.82 -27.14 -61.17
N ASP A 1067 -18.16 -25.90 -60.75
CA ASP A 1067 -18.06 -24.60 -61.51
C ASP A 1067 -18.55 -24.45 -62.99
N VAL A 1068 -19.46 -23.49 -63.28
CA VAL A 1068 -19.25 -22.14 -63.95
C VAL A 1068 -20.58 -21.39 -64.25
N GLY A 1069 -20.63 -20.05 -64.11
CA GLY A 1069 -21.61 -19.17 -64.82
C GLY A 1069 -22.17 -17.92 -64.07
N ALA A 1070 -22.32 -16.77 -64.76
CA ALA A 1070 -22.79 -15.46 -64.22
C ALA A 1070 -23.37 -14.56 -65.37
N PRO A 1071 -23.73 -13.26 -65.19
CA PRO A 1071 -24.55 -12.52 -64.20
C PRO A 1071 -25.71 -11.71 -64.92
N PRO A 1072 -26.10 -10.48 -64.51
CA PRO A 1072 -27.08 -10.05 -63.47
C PRO A 1072 -28.40 -9.46 -64.09
N PRO A 1073 -29.32 -8.77 -63.36
CA PRO A 1073 -29.14 -7.36 -62.89
C PRO A 1073 -29.80 -6.97 -61.53
N ASP A 1074 -29.44 -5.77 -61.06
CA ASP A 1074 -29.98 -4.99 -59.91
C ASP A 1074 -31.46 -4.54 -60.11
N PRO A 1075 -32.26 -4.20 -59.06
CA PRO A 1075 -32.12 -2.87 -58.40
C PRO A 1075 -32.59 -2.68 -56.93
N LYS A 1076 -31.73 -2.05 -56.11
CA LYS A 1076 -31.95 -0.96 -55.10
C LYS A 1076 -33.10 -0.97 -54.02
N PRO A 1077 -32.94 -0.24 -52.89
CA PRO A 1077 -33.61 -0.56 -51.60
C PRO A 1077 -34.78 0.37 -51.19
N ALA A 1078 -35.46 0.03 -50.09
CA ALA A 1078 -36.43 0.89 -49.40
C ALA A 1078 -36.46 0.74 -47.86
N ALA A 1079 -36.40 1.88 -47.16
CA ALA A 1079 -36.91 2.23 -45.83
C ALA A 1079 -36.75 1.29 -44.59
N ALA A 1080 -36.16 1.83 -43.53
CA ALA A 1080 -36.24 1.31 -42.15
C ALA A 1080 -37.32 2.03 -41.31
N PRO A 1081 -37.87 1.40 -40.25
CA PRO A 1081 -38.64 2.06 -39.19
C PRO A 1081 -37.74 2.50 -38.02
N ARG A 1082 -38.18 3.52 -37.26
CA ARG A 1082 -37.52 4.00 -36.02
C ARG A 1082 -37.92 3.19 -34.78
N PRO A 1083 -37.09 3.15 -33.71
CA PRO A 1083 -37.50 2.67 -32.39
C PRO A 1083 -38.46 3.65 -31.67
N PRO A 1084 -39.21 3.20 -30.65
CA PRO A 1084 -40.03 4.05 -29.79
C PRO A 1084 -39.21 4.76 -28.68
N PRO A 1085 -39.70 5.88 -28.12
CA PRO A 1085 -39.05 6.61 -27.03
C PRO A 1085 -39.25 5.96 -25.63
N PRO A 1086 -38.40 6.30 -24.63
CA PRO A 1086 -38.41 5.68 -23.31
C PRO A 1086 -39.59 6.12 -22.42
N ARG A 1087 -39.79 5.38 -21.31
CA ARG A 1087 -40.67 5.77 -20.20
C ARG A 1087 -39.84 6.14 -18.98
N VAL A 1088 -39.99 7.37 -18.50
CA VAL A 1088 -39.61 7.78 -17.16
C VAL A 1088 -40.61 7.21 -16.15
N ILE A 1089 -40.10 6.72 -15.01
CA ILE A 1089 -40.85 6.48 -13.78
C ILE A 1089 -40.03 7.14 -12.64
N PHE A 1090 -40.74 7.65 -11.62
CA PHE A 1090 -40.19 8.28 -10.42
C PHE A 1090 -39.70 7.24 -9.41
#